data_AF-A0A938FCI3-F1
#
_entry.id   AF-A0A938FCI3-F1
#
_cell.length_a   1.000
_cell.length_b   1.000
_cell.length_c   1.000
_cell.angle_alpha   90.00
_cell.angle_beta   90.00
_cell.angle_gamma   90.00
#
_symmetry.space_group_name_H-M   'P 1'
#
loop_
_entity.id
_entity.type
_entity.pdbx_description
1 polymer ?
#
loop_
_entity_poly.entity_id
_entity_poly.type
_entity_poly.pdbx_seq_one_letter_code
_entity_poly.pdbx_strand_id
1 'polypeptide(L)'
;MSTQELATDTAVELITLTIDGFEVSVPKGTLVIRAAEKLGIQIPRFCDHPLLDPVGACRQCLVEIEINGRKFPKPQASCTIPVEPGMIVNTQLTSPVADKAQQGVMELLLINHPLDCPVCDKGGECPLQNQAMSNGRGESRYEGYKRTFEKPINISSQVLLDRERCILCARCTRFSEQIAGDPFITLNERGALQQVGIYENDPFESYFSGNTVQICPVGALTGASYRFRARPFDLVSTPSACEHCASGCDMRTDVRRGKTLRRLAGDDPQVNEEWNCDKGRWAFKYVSQKDRITTPLVRDESGELREASWTEALQAAAAGLEANRTGVLVGGRATLEDAYGYAKFARVALGTNDIDFRARVSSSEERDFLASYVVGQQVNYRDLDRADQVVLVGFEPEEESPIVFLRLYKQVRKRSLAITTIAPFASRGSEKLNAKLIKSAAGDEASAIPTVTGLTSKSVILVGERLSESIGGFSAAVALANSSGAKLAWIPRRAGERGALEAGAIGNLLPGGRPVLDAKARVDIQTAWGVSSLPSEVGRDTEGILKALHEGEIESLLIGGVDPLDISAHLHDGLKKAFVVSLEIRKSAITDIANVVLPVAAVVEKSGTFVNWEGRCRSFDIAIQDSLTRSDVRVLSMLADQMGTPINLPTVASASKEFNSLGNWDERVKFSPTPAHKVAHSSSDALLSSWRLLLDAGSLQDGEVNLAGTAHPSVV
;
A
#
# COMPACT_ATOMS: atom_id res chain seq x y z
N MET A 1 -2.89 17.38 -9.48
CA MET A 1 -2.52 18.63 -8.77
C MET A 1 -1.03 18.82 -8.87
N SER A 2 -0.60 20.07 -9.03
CA SER A 2 0.75 20.52 -9.39
C SER A 2 1.84 20.05 -8.41
N THR A 3 3.03 19.75 -8.94
CA THR A 3 4.31 19.47 -8.25
C THR A 3 4.86 20.64 -7.42
N GLN A 4 4.02 21.62 -7.08
CA GLN A 4 4.37 22.76 -6.25
C GLN A 4 4.02 22.48 -4.79
N GLU A 5 4.99 21.93 -4.07
CA GLU A 5 5.39 22.38 -2.73
C GLU A 5 6.72 21.72 -2.32
N LEU A 6 7.70 21.80 -3.22
CA LEU A 6 9.12 21.63 -2.90
C LEU A 6 9.69 22.97 -2.43
N ALA A 7 9.21 23.47 -1.29
CA ALA A 7 9.88 24.58 -0.60
C ALA A 7 10.89 24.00 0.40
N THR A 8 12.15 23.97 -0.03
CA THR A 8 13.31 23.97 0.87
C THR A 8 13.73 25.43 1.08
N ASP A 9 14.07 25.77 2.32
CA ASP A 9 14.51 27.11 2.77
C ASP A 9 15.93 27.49 2.28
N THR A 10 16.28 27.03 1.08
CA THR A 10 17.50 27.37 0.36
C THR A 10 17.09 28.12 -0.90
N ALA A 11 17.60 29.34 -1.08
CA ALA A 11 17.37 30.13 -2.29
C ALA A 11 17.73 29.29 -3.53
N VAL A 12 16.70 28.83 -4.26
CA VAL A 12 16.88 28.00 -5.45
C VAL A 12 17.30 28.93 -6.58
N GLU A 13 18.51 28.75 -7.11
CA GLU A 13 18.98 29.46 -8.30
C GLU A 13 18.04 29.11 -9.47
N LEU A 14 17.32 30.12 -9.96
CA LEU A 14 16.42 29.99 -11.11
C LEU A 14 17.16 30.37 -12.40
N ILE A 15 16.94 29.56 -13.43
CA ILE A 15 17.40 29.80 -14.79
C ILE A 15 16.19 30.20 -15.63
N THR A 16 16.31 31.33 -16.34
CA THR A 16 15.31 31.82 -17.28
C THR A 16 15.68 31.43 -18.71
N LEU A 17 14.72 30.89 -19.43
CA LEU A 17 14.82 30.50 -20.83
C LEU A 17 13.51 30.79 -21.58
N THR A 18 13.56 30.77 -22.90
CA THR A 18 12.37 30.93 -23.76
C THR A 18 12.04 29.60 -24.43
N ILE A 19 10.79 29.15 -24.37
CA ILE A 19 10.28 27.97 -25.06
C ILE A 19 9.08 28.39 -25.91
N ASP A 20 9.15 28.17 -27.23
CA ASP A 20 8.09 28.53 -28.18
C ASP A 20 7.64 30.01 -28.08
N GLY A 21 8.58 30.91 -27.77
CA GLY A 21 8.33 32.34 -27.59
C GLY A 21 7.83 32.74 -26.19
N PHE A 22 7.61 31.77 -25.29
CA PHE A 22 7.20 32.03 -23.91
C PHE A 22 8.38 31.94 -22.95
N GLU A 23 8.53 32.93 -22.07
CA GLU A 23 9.55 32.90 -21.03
C GLU A 23 9.13 32.01 -19.86
N VAL A 24 10.07 31.23 -19.34
CA VAL A 24 9.88 30.40 -18.14
C VAL A 24 11.12 30.44 -17.26
N SER A 25 10.91 30.46 -15.95
CA SER A 25 11.99 30.37 -14.96
C SER A 25 11.86 29.08 -14.15
N VAL A 26 12.94 28.29 -14.13
CA VAL A 26 12.96 26.96 -13.49
C VAL A 26 14.23 26.75 -12.66
N PRO A 27 14.21 25.86 -11.64
CA PRO A 27 15.41 25.52 -10.89
C PRO A 27 16.57 25.08 -11.78
N LYS A 28 17.79 25.48 -11.44
CA LYS A 28 19.01 25.01 -12.11
C LYS A 28 19.08 23.48 -12.16
N GLY A 29 19.49 22.94 -13.30
CA GLY A 29 19.52 21.50 -13.56
C GLY A 29 18.19 20.91 -14.03
N THR A 30 17.10 21.69 -14.09
CA THR A 30 15.85 21.26 -14.73
C THR A 30 16.10 20.93 -16.20
N LEU A 31 15.58 19.80 -16.69
CA LEU A 31 15.67 19.43 -18.10
C LEU A 31 14.72 20.27 -18.96
N VAL A 32 15.08 20.51 -20.23
CA VAL A 32 14.25 21.25 -21.19
C VAL A 32 12.83 20.68 -21.26
N ILE A 33 12.66 19.35 -21.28
CA ILE A 33 11.33 18.73 -21.30
C ILE A 33 10.48 19.06 -20.07
N ARG A 34 11.11 19.17 -18.88
CA ARG A 34 10.44 19.52 -17.62
C ARG A 34 10.10 21.00 -17.56
N ALA A 35 10.92 21.85 -18.17
CA ALA A 35 10.62 23.27 -18.31
C ALA A 35 9.42 23.50 -19.24
N ALA A 36 9.35 22.78 -20.37
CA ALA A 36 8.22 22.83 -21.29
C ALA A 36 6.89 22.40 -20.63
N GLU A 37 6.92 21.35 -19.79
CA GLU A 37 5.74 20.90 -19.04
C GLU A 37 5.14 21.98 -18.14
N LYS A 38 5.97 22.86 -17.55
CA LYS A 38 5.48 23.97 -16.72
C LYS A 38 4.69 25.01 -17.52
N LEU A 39 4.95 25.11 -18.81
CA LEU A 39 4.20 25.96 -19.74
C LEU A 39 2.98 25.25 -20.34
N GLY A 40 2.72 23.99 -19.96
CA GLY A 40 1.70 23.15 -20.61
C GLY A 40 2.09 22.68 -22.02
N ILE A 41 3.35 22.87 -22.42
CA ILE A 41 3.83 22.45 -23.75
C ILE A 41 4.24 20.98 -23.68
N GLN A 42 3.49 20.13 -24.37
CA GLN A 42 3.77 18.70 -24.43
C GLN A 42 4.76 18.37 -25.55
N ILE A 43 5.96 17.92 -25.16
CA ILE A 43 6.95 17.36 -26.09
C ILE A 43 6.77 15.82 -26.17
N PRO A 44 6.56 15.24 -27.36
CA PRO A 44 6.41 13.79 -27.55
C PRO A 44 7.59 12.97 -26.98
N ARG A 45 7.31 11.79 -26.43
CA ARG A 45 8.31 10.97 -25.73
C ARG A 45 7.87 9.51 -25.54
N PHE A 46 8.88 8.63 -25.46
CA PHE A 46 8.68 7.21 -25.08
C PHE A 46 9.63 6.66 -24.02
N CYS A 47 10.89 7.11 -23.95
CA CYS A 47 11.86 6.57 -22.97
C CYS A 47 11.97 7.42 -21.70
N ASP A 48 11.64 8.71 -21.78
CA ASP A 48 11.64 9.65 -20.66
C ASP A 48 10.53 9.32 -19.65
N HIS A 49 10.86 9.32 -18.36
CA HIS A 49 9.90 9.17 -17.25
C HIS A 49 10.39 10.06 -16.09
N PRO A 50 9.54 10.85 -15.42
CA PRO A 50 9.97 11.81 -14.40
C PRO A 50 10.76 11.19 -13.24
N LEU A 51 10.40 9.97 -12.86
CA LEU A 51 10.99 9.23 -11.74
C LEU A 51 12.21 8.38 -12.11
N LEU A 52 12.53 8.25 -13.41
CA LEU A 52 13.72 7.53 -13.86
C LEU A 52 14.79 8.55 -14.26
N ASP A 53 16.06 8.14 -14.24
CA ASP A 53 17.14 8.99 -14.73
C ASP A 53 16.93 9.42 -16.21
N PRO A 54 17.59 10.48 -16.68
CA PRO A 54 17.48 10.90 -18.07
C PRO A 54 18.07 9.86 -19.05
N VAL A 55 17.35 9.54 -20.13
CA VAL A 55 17.89 8.72 -21.23
C VAL A 55 17.39 9.21 -22.59
N GLY A 56 18.26 9.25 -23.58
CA GLY A 56 17.96 9.69 -24.95
C GLY A 56 17.69 8.53 -25.93
N ALA A 57 17.09 7.42 -25.48
CA ALA A 57 16.99 6.19 -26.27
C ALA A 57 16.05 6.33 -27.49
N CYS A 58 14.83 6.86 -27.29
CA CYS A 58 13.81 6.87 -28.35
C CYS A 58 13.97 8.01 -29.36
N ARG A 59 14.63 9.12 -29.00
CA ARG A 59 14.74 10.36 -29.81
C ARG A 59 13.40 11.01 -30.22
N GLN A 60 12.27 10.64 -29.63
CA GLN A 60 10.97 11.24 -29.96
C GLN A 60 10.82 12.69 -29.44
N CYS A 61 11.67 13.12 -28.51
CA CYS A 61 11.59 14.41 -27.84
C CYS A 61 12.54 15.48 -28.43
N LEU A 62 12.90 15.33 -29.71
CA LEU A 62 13.84 16.23 -30.38
C LEU A 62 13.23 17.63 -30.54
N VAL A 63 14.01 18.65 -30.16
CA VAL A 63 13.67 20.07 -30.25
C VAL A 63 14.84 20.86 -30.86
N GLU A 64 14.56 22.02 -31.46
CA GLU A 64 15.62 22.96 -31.84
C GLU A 64 16.01 23.82 -30.65
N ILE A 65 17.32 23.98 -30.43
CA ILE A 65 17.87 24.80 -29.35
C ILE A 65 18.82 25.83 -29.96
N GLU A 66 18.70 27.07 -29.50
CA GLU A 66 19.57 28.18 -29.80
C GLU A 66 20.07 28.81 -28.50
N ILE A 67 21.35 29.15 -28.42
CA ILE A 67 21.95 29.86 -27.29
C ILE A 67 22.82 30.98 -27.86
N ASN A 68 22.65 32.20 -27.35
CA ASN A 68 23.43 33.37 -27.76
C ASN A 68 23.46 33.60 -29.29
N GLY A 69 22.33 33.44 -29.98
CA GLY A 69 22.23 33.62 -31.43
C GLY A 69 22.80 32.47 -32.26
N ARG A 70 23.27 31.38 -31.62
CA ARG A 70 23.85 30.22 -32.31
C ARG A 70 22.97 29.00 -32.13
N LYS A 71 22.41 28.52 -33.24
CA LYS A 71 21.65 27.26 -33.29
C LYS A 71 22.57 26.05 -33.14
N PHE A 72 22.10 25.04 -32.42
CA PHE A 72 22.74 23.72 -32.44
C PHE A 72 22.66 23.13 -33.86
N PRO A 73 23.69 22.40 -34.32
CA PRO A 73 23.76 21.90 -35.69
C PRO A 73 22.73 20.80 -36.01
N LYS A 74 22.10 20.23 -34.99
CA LYS A 74 21.07 19.19 -35.09
C LYS A 74 20.05 19.35 -33.97
N PRO A 75 18.81 18.87 -34.16
CA PRO A 75 17.84 18.79 -33.07
C PRO A 75 18.40 18.03 -31.88
N GLN A 76 18.03 18.49 -30.69
CA GLN A 76 18.56 18.03 -29.42
C GLN A 76 17.47 17.29 -28.62
N ALA A 77 17.86 16.25 -27.89
CA ALA A 77 16.92 15.51 -27.05
C ALA A 77 16.60 16.32 -25.79
N SER A 78 15.39 16.89 -25.71
CA SER A 78 14.94 17.72 -24.59
C SER A 78 14.93 16.99 -23.24
N CYS A 79 14.85 15.65 -23.25
CA CYS A 79 14.85 14.83 -22.04
C CYS A 79 16.24 14.56 -21.45
N THR A 80 17.32 15.03 -22.07
CA THR A 80 18.70 14.83 -21.55
C THR A 80 19.50 16.12 -21.43
N ILE A 81 18.95 17.26 -21.87
CA ILE A 81 19.64 18.55 -21.83
C ILE A 81 19.05 19.40 -20.70
N PRO A 82 19.88 19.83 -19.72
CA PRO A 82 19.48 20.81 -18.73
C PRO A 82 19.31 22.19 -19.38
N VAL A 83 18.45 23.02 -18.79
CA VAL A 83 18.28 24.40 -19.24
C VAL A 83 19.51 25.24 -18.92
N GLU A 84 19.82 26.21 -19.79
CA GLU A 84 20.87 27.21 -19.59
C GLU A 84 20.29 28.63 -19.74
N PRO A 85 20.88 29.65 -19.08
CA PRO A 85 20.42 31.02 -19.22
C PRO A 85 20.47 31.49 -20.68
N GLY A 86 19.40 32.15 -21.14
CA GLY A 86 19.31 32.66 -22.51
C GLY A 86 19.12 31.58 -23.58
N MET A 87 18.81 30.35 -23.18
CA MET A 87 18.42 29.28 -24.09
C MET A 87 17.06 29.61 -24.73
N ILE A 88 16.97 29.46 -26.05
CA ILE A 88 15.74 29.55 -26.82
C ILE A 88 15.45 28.16 -27.39
N VAL A 89 14.32 27.58 -27.01
CA VAL A 89 13.89 26.24 -27.42
C VAL A 89 12.67 26.37 -28.32
N ASN A 90 12.73 25.81 -29.52
CA ASN A 90 11.60 25.70 -30.44
C ASN A 90 11.20 24.23 -30.55
N THR A 91 9.98 23.90 -30.11
CA THR A 91 9.43 22.54 -30.13
C THR A 91 8.82 22.22 -31.49
N GLN A 92 8.21 21.05 -31.63
CA GLN A 92 7.46 20.69 -32.85
C GLN A 92 6.32 21.66 -33.19
N LEU A 93 5.87 22.47 -32.22
CA LEU A 93 4.81 23.45 -32.45
C LEU A 93 5.30 24.66 -33.27
N THR A 94 6.57 25.04 -33.13
CA THR A 94 7.13 26.26 -33.73
C THR A 94 8.31 25.99 -34.66
N SER A 95 8.87 24.78 -34.64
CA SER A 95 9.98 24.35 -35.49
C SER A 95 9.56 23.24 -36.48
N PRO A 96 9.55 23.53 -37.79
CA PRO A 96 9.38 22.51 -38.82
C PRO A 96 10.49 21.45 -38.82
N VAL A 97 11.69 21.79 -38.32
CA VAL A 97 12.82 20.85 -38.23
C VAL A 97 12.57 19.85 -37.11
N ALA A 98 12.11 20.31 -35.95
CA ALA A 98 11.75 19.44 -34.82
C ALA A 98 10.57 18.54 -35.19
N ASP A 99 9.50 19.09 -35.78
CA ASP A 99 8.34 18.31 -36.23
C ASP A 99 8.74 17.22 -37.24
N LYS A 100 9.51 17.57 -38.28
CA LYS A 100 10.02 16.60 -39.26
C LYS A 100 10.90 15.52 -38.62
N ALA A 101 11.73 15.87 -37.64
CA ALA A 101 12.57 14.90 -36.92
C ALA A 101 11.70 13.91 -36.12
N GLN A 102 10.68 14.40 -35.43
CA GLN A 102 9.76 13.57 -34.64
C GLN A 102 8.94 12.63 -35.54
N GLN A 103 8.44 13.10 -36.69
CA GLN A 103 7.78 12.24 -37.68
C GLN A 103 8.71 11.14 -38.23
N GLY A 104 9.98 11.49 -38.48
CA GLY A 104 10.99 10.52 -38.91
C GLY A 104 11.29 9.46 -37.85
N VAL A 105 11.37 9.85 -36.57
CA VAL A 105 11.54 8.91 -35.45
C VAL A 105 10.31 7.99 -35.33
N MET A 106 9.09 8.53 -35.40
CA MET A 106 7.87 7.72 -35.40
C MET A 106 7.89 6.66 -36.50
N GLU A 107 8.29 7.04 -37.71
CA GLU A 107 8.41 6.09 -38.81
C GLU A 107 9.43 4.98 -38.51
N LEU A 108 10.63 5.33 -38.02
CA LEU A 108 11.65 4.34 -37.64
C LEU A 108 11.18 3.39 -36.53
N LEU A 109 10.44 3.89 -35.53
CA LEU A 109 9.87 3.06 -34.47
C LEU A 109 8.82 2.09 -35.02
N LEU A 110 8.05 2.50 -36.03
CA LEU A 110 6.99 1.70 -36.65
C LEU A 110 7.50 0.72 -37.71
N ILE A 111 8.72 0.87 -38.24
CA ILE A 111 9.31 -0.05 -39.25
C ILE A 111 9.20 -1.51 -38.78
N ASN A 112 9.64 -1.81 -37.56
CA ASN A 112 9.64 -3.17 -37.00
C ASN A 112 8.50 -3.43 -36.01
N HIS A 113 7.63 -2.46 -35.73
CA HIS A 113 6.46 -2.66 -34.87
C HIS A 113 5.35 -3.39 -35.66
N PRO A 114 4.71 -4.42 -35.08
CA PRO A 114 3.66 -5.19 -35.74
C PRO A 114 2.35 -4.39 -35.83
N LEU A 115 1.50 -4.74 -36.80
CA LEU A 115 0.14 -4.19 -36.95
C LEU A 115 -0.86 -4.87 -35.99
N ASP A 116 -0.42 -5.10 -34.77
CA ASP A 116 -1.18 -5.83 -33.74
C ASP A 116 -2.17 -4.94 -32.99
N CYS A 117 -2.30 -3.65 -33.33
CA CYS A 117 -3.17 -2.70 -32.61
C CYS A 117 -4.59 -3.23 -32.34
N PRO A 118 -5.27 -3.93 -33.29
CA PRO A 118 -6.62 -4.47 -33.05
C PRO A 118 -6.68 -5.58 -32.00
N VAL A 119 -5.56 -6.30 -31.76
CA VAL A 119 -5.48 -7.41 -30.79
C VAL A 119 -4.75 -7.03 -29.51
N CYS A 120 -3.86 -6.05 -29.56
CA CYS A 120 -3.03 -5.55 -28.46
C CYS A 120 -3.85 -5.00 -27.28
N ASP A 121 -3.64 -5.53 -26.07
CA ASP A 121 -4.38 -5.13 -24.85
C ASP A 121 -4.29 -3.64 -24.51
N LYS A 122 -3.16 -3.01 -24.84
CA LYS A 122 -2.92 -1.59 -24.61
C LYS A 122 -3.53 -0.70 -25.69
N GLY A 123 -4.12 -1.26 -26.75
CA GLY A 123 -4.81 -0.50 -27.79
C GLY A 123 -5.91 0.36 -27.19
N GLY A 124 -5.91 1.66 -27.49
CA GLY A 124 -6.78 2.67 -26.88
C GLY A 124 -6.12 3.48 -25.76
N GLU A 125 -5.08 2.95 -25.10
CA GLU A 125 -4.31 3.66 -24.07
C GLU A 125 -2.79 3.63 -24.35
N CYS A 126 -2.39 3.28 -25.57
CA CYS A 126 -1.00 3.10 -25.96
C CYS A 126 -0.36 4.43 -26.38
N PRO A 127 0.65 4.96 -25.65
CA PRO A 127 1.37 6.15 -26.08
C PRO A 127 1.89 6.08 -27.52
N LEU A 128 2.37 4.92 -27.98
CA LEU A 128 2.87 4.77 -29.37
C LEU A 128 1.74 4.94 -30.39
N GLN A 129 0.56 4.38 -30.13
CA GLN A 129 -0.61 4.54 -31.00
C GLN A 129 -1.03 6.01 -31.06
N ASN A 130 -1.16 6.65 -29.90
CA ASN A 130 -1.61 8.03 -29.81
C ASN A 130 -0.63 8.99 -30.50
N GLN A 131 0.68 8.81 -30.27
CA GLN A 131 1.70 9.63 -30.91
C GLN A 131 1.90 9.31 -32.40
N ALA A 132 1.62 8.08 -32.85
CA ALA A 132 1.58 7.77 -34.28
C ALA A 132 0.43 8.51 -34.99
N MET A 133 -0.71 8.68 -34.32
CA MET A 133 -1.82 9.46 -34.86
C MET A 133 -1.55 10.98 -34.85
N SER A 134 -0.93 11.50 -33.78
CA SER A 134 -0.72 12.96 -33.65
C SER A 134 0.57 13.47 -34.28
N ASN A 135 1.64 12.67 -34.31
CA ASN A 135 3.00 13.06 -34.72
C ASN A 135 3.61 12.11 -35.75
N GLY A 136 2.86 11.11 -36.23
CA GLY A 136 3.28 10.18 -37.27
C GLY A 136 2.78 10.58 -38.66
N ARG A 137 3.22 9.84 -39.67
CA ARG A 137 2.73 9.97 -41.05
C ARG A 137 1.50 9.09 -41.25
N GLY A 138 0.61 9.51 -42.16
CA GLY A 138 -0.55 8.71 -42.54
C GLY A 138 -0.21 7.42 -43.30
N GLU A 139 0.96 7.37 -43.96
CA GLU A 139 1.41 6.24 -44.76
C GLU A 139 2.84 5.82 -44.38
N SER A 140 3.13 4.52 -44.46
CA SER A 140 4.47 3.95 -44.26
C SER A 140 5.20 3.86 -45.59
N ARG A 141 6.45 4.31 -45.64
CA ARG A 141 7.33 4.10 -46.81
C ARG A 141 8.08 2.76 -46.77
N TYR A 142 7.96 2.03 -45.66
CA TYR A 142 8.62 0.74 -45.48
C TYR A 142 7.76 -0.40 -46.04
N GLU A 143 8.26 -1.05 -47.10
CA GLU A 143 7.62 -2.18 -47.79
C GLU A 143 8.32 -3.53 -47.50
N GLY A 144 9.37 -3.53 -46.67
CA GLY A 144 10.12 -4.72 -46.33
C GLY A 144 9.42 -5.63 -45.30
N TYR A 145 10.04 -6.78 -45.03
CA TYR A 145 9.57 -7.69 -43.99
C TYR A 145 9.86 -7.12 -42.60
N LYS A 146 8.87 -7.16 -41.71
CA LYS A 146 9.03 -6.83 -40.29
C LYS A 146 9.63 -8.02 -39.56
N ARG A 147 10.45 -7.77 -38.54
CA ARG A 147 10.93 -8.84 -37.65
C ARG A 147 9.74 -9.50 -36.93
N THR A 148 9.84 -10.81 -36.71
CA THR A 148 8.86 -11.61 -35.99
C THR A 148 9.54 -12.38 -34.87
N PHE A 149 8.81 -12.60 -33.78
CA PHE A 149 9.27 -13.38 -32.64
C PHE A 149 8.14 -14.30 -32.16
N GLU A 150 8.49 -15.34 -31.40
CA GLU A 150 7.52 -16.07 -30.61
C GLU A 150 6.81 -15.11 -29.64
N LYS A 151 5.46 -15.19 -29.60
CA LYS A 151 4.61 -14.28 -28.85
C LYS A 151 3.38 -14.99 -28.24
N PRO A 152 3.06 -14.75 -26.95
CA PRO A 152 3.92 -14.15 -25.93
C PRO A 152 4.98 -15.15 -25.43
N ILE A 153 6.09 -14.66 -24.88
CA ILE A 153 6.93 -15.46 -23.97
C ILE A 153 6.64 -15.08 -22.51
N ASN A 154 6.78 -16.03 -21.59
CA ASN A 154 6.65 -15.76 -20.17
C ASN A 154 8.02 -15.31 -19.63
N ILE A 155 8.08 -14.15 -19.01
CA ILE A 155 9.29 -13.70 -18.29
C ILE A 155 9.14 -13.86 -16.78
N SER A 156 7.91 -13.93 -16.28
CA SER A 156 7.53 -14.45 -14.96
C SER A 156 6.13 -15.08 -15.05
N SER A 157 5.63 -15.66 -13.97
CA SER A 157 4.23 -16.12 -13.90
C SER A 157 3.22 -14.97 -14.07
N GLN A 158 3.59 -13.74 -13.70
CA GLN A 158 2.72 -12.57 -13.75
C GLN A 158 2.85 -11.76 -15.04
N VAL A 159 4.03 -11.74 -15.66
CA VAL A 159 4.36 -10.83 -16.77
C VAL A 159 4.71 -11.59 -18.05
N LEU A 160 3.97 -11.23 -19.10
CA LEU A 160 4.11 -11.74 -20.47
C LEU A 160 4.79 -10.69 -21.35
N LEU A 161 5.68 -11.15 -22.25
CA LEU A 161 6.43 -10.30 -23.17
C LEU A 161 6.15 -10.64 -24.63
N ASP A 162 5.58 -9.68 -25.37
CA ASP A 162 5.48 -9.68 -26.82
C ASP A 162 6.63 -8.84 -27.41
N ARG A 163 7.76 -9.50 -27.72
CA ARG A 163 9.01 -8.83 -28.12
C ARG A 163 8.88 -7.94 -29.35
N GLU A 164 8.10 -8.35 -30.34
CA GLU A 164 7.88 -7.58 -31.57
C GLU A 164 7.19 -6.24 -31.32
N ARG A 165 6.37 -6.11 -30.28
CA ARG A 165 5.72 -4.84 -29.90
C ARG A 165 6.69 -3.90 -29.18
N CYS A 166 7.83 -4.38 -28.69
CA CYS A 166 8.78 -3.58 -27.94
C CYS A 166 9.54 -2.58 -28.84
N ILE A 167 9.56 -1.32 -28.42
CA ILE A 167 10.29 -0.24 -29.09
C ILE A 167 11.66 0.08 -28.45
N LEU A 168 12.16 -0.80 -27.58
CA LEU A 168 13.48 -0.71 -26.96
C LEU A 168 13.75 0.63 -26.24
N CYS A 169 12.71 1.20 -25.63
CA CYS A 169 12.81 2.47 -24.90
C CYS A 169 13.56 2.36 -23.55
N ALA A 170 13.89 1.13 -23.12
CA ALA A 170 14.54 0.80 -21.85
C ALA A 170 13.77 1.20 -20.57
N ARG A 171 12.51 1.64 -20.62
CA ARG A 171 11.77 2.02 -19.41
C ARG A 171 11.63 0.88 -18.40
N CYS A 172 11.30 -0.33 -18.85
CA CYS A 172 11.10 -1.48 -17.98
C CYS A 172 12.40 -1.93 -17.31
N THR A 173 13.50 -2.08 -18.06
CA THR A 173 14.79 -2.49 -17.52
C THR A 173 15.34 -1.47 -16.53
N ARG A 174 15.17 -0.18 -16.84
CA ARG A 174 15.56 0.92 -15.95
C ARG A 174 14.68 1.03 -14.71
N PHE A 175 13.39 0.74 -14.80
CA PHE A 175 12.54 0.61 -13.61
C PHE A 175 13.04 -0.51 -12.71
N SER A 176 13.30 -1.69 -13.30
CA SER A 176 13.80 -2.87 -12.60
C SER A 176 15.06 -2.56 -11.79
N GLU A 177 16.01 -1.87 -12.42
CA GLU A 177 17.28 -1.50 -11.79
C GLU A 177 17.17 -0.29 -10.85
N GLN A 178 16.56 0.82 -11.28
CA GLN A 178 16.68 2.11 -10.60
C GLN A 178 15.64 2.31 -9.50
N ILE A 179 14.50 1.62 -9.57
CA ILE A 179 13.38 1.77 -8.64
C ILE A 179 13.23 0.53 -7.77
N ALA A 180 13.06 -0.64 -8.39
CA ALA A 180 12.83 -1.88 -7.67
C ALA A 180 14.10 -2.46 -7.01
N GLY A 181 15.29 -2.12 -7.54
CA GLY A 181 16.54 -2.75 -7.11
C GLY A 181 16.61 -4.23 -7.47
N ASP A 182 15.87 -4.63 -8.51
CA ASP A 182 15.69 -5.98 -9.01
C ASP A 182 16.10 -6.03 -10.49
N PRO A 183 17.40 -6.02 -10.84
CA PRO A 183 17.86 -5.95 -12.22
C PRO A 183 17.69 -7.28 -12.98
N PHE A 184 16.54 -7.95 -12.87
CA PHE A 184 16.25 -9.26 -13.46
C PHE A 184 15.94 -9.23 -14.97
N ILE A 185 15.63 -8.05 -15.52
CA ILE A 185 15.42 -7.85 -16.96
C ILE A 185 16.41 -6.84 -17.54
N THR A 186 16.97 -7.16 -18.70
CA THR A 186 17.96 -6.31 -19.39
C THR A 186 17.75 -6.28 -20.90
N LEU A 187 18.52 -5.45 -21.60
CA LEU A 187 18.57 -5.42 -23.07
C LEU A 187 19.68 -6.34 -23.58
N ASN A 188 19.30 -7.55 -23.97
CA ASN A 188 20.18 -8.55 -24.58
C ASN A 188 20.45 -8.20 -26.04
N GLU A 189 21.53 -8.74 -26.61
CA GLU A 189 21.98 -8.51 -27.99
C GLU A 189 22.33 -7.03 -28.31
N ARG A 190 22.58 -6.72 -29.59
CA ARG A 190 22.97 -5.38 -30.06
C ARG A 190 22.28 -4.99 -31.37
N GLY A 191 22.13 -3.69 -31.59
CA GLY A 191 21.56 -3.14 -32.83
C GLY A 191 20.11 -3.58 -33.03
N ALA A 192 19.76 -3.99 -34.26
CA ALA A 192 18.40 -4.40 -34.60
C ALA A 192 17.93 -5.70 -33.92
N LEU A 193 18.87 -6.52 -33.43
CA LEU A 193 18.61 -7.77 -32.71
C LEU A 193 18.36 -7.55 -31.21
N GLN A 194 18.58 -6.33 -30.72
CA GLN A 194 18.42 -6.01 -29.31
C GLN A 194 16.99 -6.30 -28.84
N GLN A 195 16.87 -6.93 -27.67
CA GLN A 195 15.59 -7.37 -27.11
C GLN A 195 15.61 -7.32 -25.59
N VAL A 196 14.44 -7.11 -24.99
CA VAL A 196 14.27 -7.29 -23.54
C VAL A 196 14.26 -8.79 -23.25
N GLY A 197 15.00 -9.21 -22.23
CA GLY A 197 15.04 -10.60 -21.78
C GLY A 197 15.44 -10.73 -20.31
N ILE A 198 15.26 -11.93 -19.77
CA ILE A 198 15.72 -12.33 -18.43
C ILE A 198 17.10 -13.00 -18.52
N TYR A 199 17.79 -13.16 -17.39
CA TYR A 199 18.96 -14.02 -17.30
C TYR A 199 18.52 -15.49 -17.17
N GLU A 200 19.31 -16.43 -17.67
CA GLU A 200 18.95 -17.86 -17.67
C GLU A 200 18.74 -18.43 -16.26
N ASN A 201 19.52 -17.96 -15.28
CA ASN A 201 19.48 -18.45 -13.90
C ASN A 201 18.75 -17.52 -12.92
N ASP A 202 18.35 -16.32 -13.36
CA ASP A 202 17.69 -15.32 -12.52
C ASP A 202 16.31 -14.98 -13.11
N PRO A 203 15.25 -15.73 -12.72
CA PRO A 203 13.90 -15.45 -13.20
C PRO A 203 13.42 -14.07 -12.73
N PHE A 204 12.45 -13.49 -13.43
CA PHE A 204 11.92 -12.17 -13.08
C PHE A 204 10.95 -12.23 -11.89
N GLU A 205 11.50 -12.48 -10.69
CA GLU A 205 10.77 -12.62 -9.42
C GLU A 205 10.92 -11.36 -8.54
N SER A 206 10.49 -10.23 -9.08
CA SER A 206 10.42 -8.96 -8.35
C SER A 206 9.03 -8.78 -7.73
N TYR A 207 8.95 -8.24 -6.52
CA TYR A 207 7.69 -7.78 -5.90
C TYR A 207 7.11 -6.51 -6.53
N PHE A 208 7.79 -5.96 -7.54
CA PHE A 208 7.39 -4.74 -8.23
C PHE A 208 7.25 -4.97 -9.74
N SER A 209 7.23 -6.23 -10.19
CA SER A 209 7.27 -6.61 -11.60
C SER A 209 6.12 -6.02 -12.39
N GLY A 210 4.94 -5.85 -11.79
CA GLY A 210 3.77 -5.33 -12.48
C GLY A 210 3.84 -3.85 -12.83
N ASN A 211 4.72 -3.08 -12.19
CA ASN A 211 4.99 -1.70 -12.61
C ASN A 211 5.66 -1.68 -14.00
N THR A 212 6.36 -2.74 -14.41
CA THR A 212 6.92 -2.83 -15.77
C THR A 212 5.83 -2.91 -16.84
N VAL A 213 4.67 -3.50 -16.53
CA VAL A 213 3.48 -3.51 -17.39
C VAL A 213 2.90 -2.10 -17.53
N GLN A 214 2.79 -1.38 -16.41
CA GLN A 214 2.22 -0.02 -16.39
C GLN A 214 3.14 1.00 -17.08
N ILE A 215 4.44 0.97 -16.80
CA ILE A 215 5.42 1.94 -17.32
C ILE A 215 5.70 1.75 -18.82
N CYS A 216 5.43 0.56 -19.36
CA CYS A 216 5.69 0.22 -20.75
C CYS A 216 4.84 1.12 -21.68
N PRO A 217 5.44 1.92 -22.58
CA PRO A 217 4.70 2.83 -23.45
C PRO A 217 4.01 2.13 -24.63
N VAL A 218 4.11 0.80 -24.70
CA VAL A 218 3.59 -0.06 -25.76
C VAL A 218 2.99 -1.32 -25.14
N GLY A 219 2.21 -2.09 -25.89
CA GLY A 219 1.65 -3.36 -25.40
C GLY A 219 2.63 -4.54 -25.44
N ALA A 220 3.91 -4.29 -25.16
CA ALA A 220 4.93 -5.34 -25.16
C ALA A 220 4.95 -6.13 -23.85
N LEU A 221 4.77 -5.47 -22.71
CA LEU A 221 4.65 -6.12 -21.40
C LEU A 221 3.18 -6.09 -20.99
N THR A 222 2.64 -7.25 -20.65
CA THR A 222 1.22 -7.39 -20.25
C THR A 222 1.11 -8.32 -19.05
N GLY A 223 0.12 -8.08 -18.18
CA GLY A 223 -0.15 -8.98 -17.06
C GLY A 223 -0.88 -10.24 -17.52
N ALA A 224 -0.41 -11.41 -17.10
CA ALA A 224 -0.96 -12.71 -17.50
C ALA A 224 -2.46 -12.84 -17.21
N SER A 225 -2.92 -12.33 -16.06
CA SER A 225 -4.35 -12.36 -15.68
C SER A 225 -5.23 -11.41 -16.47
N TYR A 226 -4.67 -10.34 -17.06
CA TYR A 226 -5.43 -9.30 -17.77
C TYR A 226 -5.42 -9.47 -19.30
N ARG A 227 -4.43 -10.19 -19.85
CA ARG A 227 -4.28 -10.38 -21.31
C ARG A 227 -5.58 -10.85 -21.96
N PHE A 228 -6.04 -10.09 -22.95
CA PHE A 228 -7.27 -10.28 -23.72
C PHE A 228 -8.58 -10.32 -22.93
N ARG A 229 -8.62 -9.76 -21.71
CA ARG A 229 -9.85 -9.73 -20.88
C ARG A 229 -10.77 -8.54 -21.16
N ALA A 230 -10.21 -7.38 -21.50
CA ALA A 230 -10.97 -6.17 -21.82
C ALA A 230 -10.12 -5.18 -22.62
N ARG A 231 -10.79 -4.22 -23.26
CA ARG A 231 -10.14 -3.02 -23.81
C ARG A 231 -10.18 -1.88 -22.78
N PRO A 232 -9.21 -0.94 -22.81
CA PRO A 232 -9.21 0.21 -21.93
C PRO A 232 -10.52 1.01 -21.93
N PHE A 233 -11.14 1.18 -23.09
CA PHE A 233 -12.42 1.88 -23.25
C PHE A 233 -13.66 1.06 -22.81
N ASP A 234 -13.51 -0.22 -22.48
CA ASP A 234 -14.58 -1.04 -21.89
C ASP A 234 -14.63 -0.89 -20.35
N LEU A 235 -13.62 -0.28 -19.74
CA LEU A 235 -13.42 -0.25 -18.30
C LEU A 235 -14.03 1.01 -17.68
N VAL A 236 -14.63 0.85 -16.51
CA VAL A 236 -14.91 1.96 -15.59
C VAL A 236 -13.76 2.03 -14.60
N SER A 237 -13.09 3.18 -14.56
CA SER A 237 -11.94 3.42 -13.68
C SER A 237 -12.37 4.22 -12.46
N THR A 238 -12.15 3.67 -11.26
CA THR A 238 -12.47 4.33 -9.98
C THR A 238 -11.20 4.54 -9.17
N PRO A 239 -10.92 5.77 -8.69
CA PRO A 239 -9.85 6.02 -7.71
C PRO A 239 -10.05 5.18 -6.44
N SER A 240 -8.96 4.66 -5.88
CA SER A 240 -9.01 3.72 -4.77
C SER A 240 -7.72 3.75 -3.93
N ALA A 241 -7.69 2.96 -2.85
CA ALA A 241 -6.55 2.85 -1.94
C ALA A 241 -6.21 1.37 -1.69
N CYS A 242 -4.92 1.07 -1.51
CA CYS A 242 -4.45 -0.29 -1.24
C CYS A 242 -4.95 -0.81 0.13
N GLU A 243 -5.56 -1.99 0.13
CA GLU A 243 -6.09 -2.63 1.35
C GLU A 243 -5.11 -3.61 2.04
N HIS A 244 -3.87 -3.69 1.57
CA HIS A 244 -2.96 -4.77 1.96
C HIS A 244 -1.99 -4.44 3.11
N CYS A 245 -1.12 -3.45 2.96
CA CYS A 245 -0.13 -3.09 3.99
C CYS A 245 -0.35 -1.64 4.44
N ALA A 246 0.36 -1.21 5.47
CA ALA A 246 0.23 0.12 6.03
C ALA A 246 0.85 1.26 5.19
N SER A 247 1.47 0.96 4.04
CA SER A 247 2.07 1.98 3.15
C SER A 247 1.05 3.02 2.65
N GLY A 248 -0.18 2.60 2.35
CA GLY A 248 -1.26 3.48 1.88
C GLY A 248 -1.13 3.95 0.43
N CYS A 249 -0.74 3.06 -0.49
CA CYS A 249 -0.59 3.41 -1.91
C CYS A 249 -1.89 3.96 -2.51
N ASP A 250 -1.77 5.05 -3.26
CA ASP A 250 -2.79 5.50 -4.18
C ASP A 250 -2.95 4.50 -5.33
N MET A 251 -4.19 4.19 -5.72
CA MET A 251 -4.44 3.26 -6.82
C MET A 251 -5.69 3.61 -7.59
N ARG A 252 -5.86 2.94 -8.73
CA ARG A 252 -7.06 2.94 -9.53
C ARG A 252 -7.53 1.51 -9.75
N THR A 253 -8.81 1.26 -9.51
CA THR A 253 -9.44 -0.03 -9.77
C THR A 253 -10.27 0.07 -11.05
N ASP A 254 -9.98 -0.81 -12.01
CA ASP A 254 -10.71 -0.86 -13.28
C ASP A 254 -11.68 -2.05 -13.28
N VAL A 255 -12.97 -1.75 -13.47
CA VAL A 255 -14.09 -2.69 -13.39
C VAL A 255 -14.78 -2.83 -14.74
N ARG A 256 -15.25 -4.04 -15.03
CA ARG A 256 -16.14 -4.33 -16.17
C ARG A 256 -17.23 -5.30 -15.72
N ARG A 257 -18.51 -4.92 -15.90
CA ARG A 257 -19.68 -5.77 -15.57
C ARG A 257 -19.60 -6.35 -14.14
N GLY A 258 -19.34 -5.48 -13.17
CA GLY A 258 -19.26 -5.85 -11.75
C GLY A 258 -18.05 -6.71 -11.37
N LYS A 259 -17.02 -6.81 -12.23
CA LYS A 259 -15.78 -7.55 -11.94
C LYS A 259 -14.56 -6.66 -12.08
N THR A 260 -13.72 -6.65 -11.06
CA THR A 260 -12.39 -6.03 -11.12
C THR A 260 -11.50 -6.80 -12.09
N LEU A 261 -10.93 -6.12 -13.08
CA LEU A 261 -10.06 -6.75 -14.09
C LEU A 261 -8.58 -6.40 -13.90
N ARG A 262 -8.28 -5.20 -13.40
CA ARG A 262 -6.91 -4.78 -13.07
C ARG A 262 -6.92 -3.65 -12.05
N ARG A 263 -5.78 -3.48 -11.37
CA ARG A 263 -5.45 -2.30 -10.56
C ARG A 263 -4.14 -1.69 -11.03
N LEU A 264 -4.09 -0.37 -11.07
CA LEU A 264 -2.90 0.41 -11.43
C LEU A 264 -2.53 1.31 -10.25
N ALA A 265 -1.24 1.63 -10.12
CA ALA A 265 -0.79 2.63 -9.16
C ALA A 265 -1.28 4.02 -9.61
N GLY A 266 -1.76 4.82 -8.67
CA GLY A 266 -2.00 6.25 -8.85
C GLY A 266 -0.71 7.05 -8.76
N ASP A 267 -0.78 8.34 -9.11
CA ASP A 267 0.33 9.31 -9.00
C ASP A 267 0.15 10.13 -7.72
N ASP A 268 0.88 9.73 -6.66
CA ASP A 268 0.96 10.45 -5.40
C ASP A 268 2.42 10.58 -4.93
N PRO A 269 3.08 11.70 -5.26
CA PRO A 269 4.47 11.96 -4.88
C PRO A 269 4.73 11.96 -3.36
N GLN A 270 3.68 12.19 -2.56
CA GLN A 270 3.79 12.22 -1.09
C GLN A 270 3.89 10.81 -0.50
N VAL A 271 3.40 9.79 -1.19
CA VAL A 271 3.36 8.40 -0.70
C VAL A 271 4.12 7.48 -1.66
N ASN A 272 3.44 6.96 -2.69
CA ASN A 272 3.94 5.87 -3.52
C ASN A 272 4.51 6.32 -4.87
N GLU A 273 4.57 7.63 -5.11
CA GLU A 273 4.89 8.22 -6.41
C GLU A 273 3.98 7.61 -7.48
N GLU A 274 4.50 6.85 -8.43
CA GLU A 274 3.69 6.16 -9.45
C GLU A 274 3.73 4.61 -9.31
N TRP A 275 4.13 4.10 -8.14
CA TRP A 275 4.46 2.69 -7.94
C TRP A 275 3.53 1.99 -6.96
N ASN A 276 3.33 0.69 -7.13
CA ASN A 276 2.76 -0.18 -6.09
C ASN A 276 3.43 -1.55 -6.11
N CYS A 277 3.30 -2.31 -5.03
CA CYS A 277 3.78 -3.69 -5.02
C CYS A 277 2.79 -4.63 -5.73
N ASP A 278 3.28 -5.80 -6.09
CA ASP A 278 2.56 -6.81 -6.84
C ASP A 278 1.38 -7.40 -6.06
N LYS A 279 1.47 -7.46 -4.72
CA LYS A 279 0.32 -7.75 -3.84
C LYS A 279 -0.81 -6.74 -4.06
N GLY A 280 -0.52 -5.44 -3.94
CA GLY A 280 -1.52 -4.39 -4.17
C GLY A 280 -2.06 -4.34 -5.60
N ARG A 281 -1.28 -4.82 -6.56
CA ARG A 281 -1.65 -4.85 -7.98
C ARG A 281 -2.55 -6.02 -8.37
N TRP A 282 -2.35 -7.20 -7.80
CA TRP A 282 -3.00 -8.44 -8.27
C TRP A 282 -3.81 -9.20 -7.21
N ALA A 283 -3.62 -8.95 -5.91
CA ALA A 283 -4.32 -9.65 -4.83
C ALA A 283 -5.76 -9.14 -4.64
N PHE A 284 -6.59 -9.22 -5.67
CA PHE A 284 -8.01 -8.80 -5.64
C PHE A 284 -8.99 -9.91 -6.07
N LYS A 285 -8.49 -11.08 -6.48
CA LYS A 285 -9.33 -12.21 -6.93
C LYS A 285 -10.11 -12.89 -5.80
N TYR A 286 -9.77 -12.62 -4.53
CA TYR A 286 -10.49 -13.10 -3.36
C TYR A 286 -12.00 -12.80 -3.45
N VAL A 287 -12.38 -11.62 -3.95
CA VAL A 287 -13.79 -11.19 -4.10
C VAL A 287 -14.62 -12.15 -4.97
N SER A 288 -13.97 -12.85 -5.91
CA SER A 288 -14.59 -13.73 -6.90
C SER A 288 -14.47 -15.23 -6.61
N GLN A 289 -13.95 -15.60 -5.43
CA GLN A 289 -13.82 -17.00 -5.04
C GLN A 289 -15.18 -17.64 -4.76
N LYS A 290 -15.25 -18.98 -4.91
CA LYS A 290 -16.50 -19.74 -4.83
C LYS A 290 -17.11 -19.79 -3.44
N ASP A 291 -16.28 -19.62 -2.42
CA ASP A 291 -16.63 -19.59 -1.01
C ASP A 291 -16.94 -18.17 -0.50
N ARG A 292 -17.24 -17.24 -1.41
CA ARG A 292 -17.81 -15.92 -1.08
C ARG A 292 -19.14 -16.09 -0.36
N ILE A 293 -19.28 -15.43 0.79
CA ILE A 293 -20.52 -15.42 1.55
C ILE A 293 -21.38 -14.25 1.06
N THR A 294 -22.60 -14.55 0.64
CA THR A 294 -23.52 -13.55 0.06
C THR A 294 -24.84 -13.45 0.83
N THR A 295 -25.14 -14.44 1.66
CA THR A 295 -26.32 -14.54 2.52
C THR A 295 -25.88 -14.79 3.96
N PRO A 296 -26.62 -14.30 4.97
CA PRO A 296 -26.38 -14.65 6.36
C PRO A 296 -26.45 -16.15 6.59
N LEU A 297 -25.61 -16.67 7.47
CA LEU A 297 -25.60 -18.07 7.88
C LEU A 297 -25.86 -18.17 9.39
N VAL A 298 -26.65 -19.15 9.80
CA VAL A 298 -26.91 -19.46 11.22
C VAL A 298 -26.63 -20.94 11.43
N ARG A 299 -25.98 -21.27 12.55
CA ARG A 299 -25.72 -22.65 12.95
C ARG A 299 -26.98 -23.25 13.54
N ASP A 300 -27.40 -24.38 13.00
CA ASP A 300 -28.57 -25.10 13.48
C ASP A 300 -28.23 -26.11 14.60
N GLU A 301 -29.25 -26.82 15.07
CA GLU A 301 -29.13 -27.83 16.13
C GLU A 301 -28.26 -29.04 15.72
N SER A 302 -28.08 -29.29 14.42
CA SER A 302 -27.19 -30.34 13.92
C SER A 302 -25.71 -29.93 13.99
N GLY A 303 -25.45 -28.65 14.26
CA GLY A 303 -24.12 -28.07 14.32
C GLY A 303 -23.60 -27.59 12.98
N GLU A 304 -24.41 -27.56 11.92
CA GLU A 304 -24.01 -27.08 10.58
C GLU A 304 -24.50 -25.65 10.32
N LEU A 305 -23.73 -24.88 9.55
CA LEU A 305 -24.14 -23.56 9.07
C LEU A 305 -25.12 -23.72 7.90
N ARG A 306 -26.31 -23.14 8.04
CA ARG A 306 -27.31 -23.02 6.96
C ARG A 306 -27.57 -21.57 6.60
N GLU A 307 -28.00 -21.35 5.37
CA GLU A 307 -28.47 -20.02 4.95
C GLU A 307 -29.69 -19.59 5.76
N ALA A 308 -29.73 -18.30 6.11
CA ALA A 308 -30.76 -17.68 6.92
C ALA A 308 -31.16 -16.31 6.35
N SER A 309 -32.36 -15.86 6.71
CA SER A 309 -32.76 -14.48 6.41
C SER A 309 -31.97 -13.49 7.27
N TRP A 310 -31.84 -12.24 6.81
CA TRP A 310 -31.24 -11.17 7.64
C TRP A 310 -31.95 -11.01 8.98
N THR A 311 -33.28 -11.05 9.01
CA THR A 311 -34.06 -10.91 10.24
C THR A 311 -33.73 -12.01 11.24
N GLU A 312 -33.74 -13.26 10.79
CA GLU A 312 -33.42 -14.43 11.61
C GLU A 312 -31.98 -14.38 12.14
N ALA A 313 -31.02 -14.09 11.26
CA ALA A 313 -29.61 -14.04 11.65
C ALA A 313 -29.32 -12.91 12.65
N LEU A 314 -29.93 -11.73 12.46
CA LEU A 314 -29.80 -10.62 13.41
C LEU A 314 -30.45 -10.94 14.76
N GLN A 315 -31.60 -11.61 14.77
CA GLN A 315 -32.25 -12.04 16.01
C GLN A 315 -31.40 -13.06 16.76
N ALA A 316 -30.86 -14.07 16.07
CA ALA A 316 -29.98 -15.06 16.67
C ALA A 316 -28.69 -14.43 17.21
N ALA A 317 -28.08 -13.52 16.44
CA ALA A 317 -26.89 -12.79 16.87
C ALA A 317 -27.17 -11.93 18.10
N ALA A 318 -28.22 -11.09 18.07
CA ALA A 318 -28.59 -10.24 19.19
C ALA A 318 -28.84 -11.05 20.47
N ALA A 319 -29.65 -12.12 20.38
CA ALA A 319 -29.96 -12.96 21.53
C ALA A 319 -28.70 -13.58 22.16
N GLY A 320 -27.77 -14.06 21.34
CA GLY A 320 -26.52 -14.65 21.85
C GLY A 320 -25.53 -13.63 22.39
N LEU A 321 -25.49 -12.40 21.87
CA LEU A 321 -24.63 -11.34 22.39
C LEU A 321 -25.18 -10.69 23.67
N GLU A 322 -26.51 -10.55 23.79
CA GLU A 322 -27.18 -9.96 24.96
C GLU A 322 -27.18 -10.90 26.17
N ALA A 323 -27.25 -12.21 25.94
CA ALA A 323 -27.27 -13.21 27.01
C ALA A 323 -25.92 -13.36 27.73
N ASN A 324 -24.83 -12.81 27.17
CA ASN A 324 -23.47 -13.17 27.52
C ASN A 324 -22.59 -11.92 27.73
N ARG A 325 -21.50 -12.08 28.49
CA ARG A 325 -20.40 -11.11 28.44
C ARG A 325 -19.65 -11.28 27.13
N THR A 326 -19.41 -10.16 26.43
CA THR A 326 -19.01 -10.16 25.04
C THR A 326 -17.68 -9.44 24.83
N GLY A 327 -16.75 -10.07 24.12
CA GLY A 327 -15.56 -9.43 23.57
C GLY A 327 -15.74 -9.07 22.09
N VAL A 328 -14.97 -8.09 21.61
CA VAL A 328 -14.98 -7.65 20.21
C VAL A 328 -13.58 -7.73 19.62
N LEU A 329 -13.40 -8.48 18.54
CA LEU A 329 -12.14 -8.52 17.80
C LEU A 329 -12.36 -8.00 16.39
N VAL A 330 -11.73 -6.88 16.06
CA VAL A 330 -11.69 -6.36 14.70
C VAL A 330 -10.29 -6.56 14.14
N GLY A 331 -10.13 -6.92 12.88
CA GLY A 331 -8.80 -7.05 12.30
C GLY A 331 -8.28 -5.75 11.71
N GLY A 332 -6.97 -5.67 11.48
CA GLY A 332 -6.32 -4.57 10.76
C GLY A 332 -6.73 -4.38 9.28
N ARG A 333 -7.80 -5.04 8.81
CA ARG A 333 -8.34 -4.90 7.45
C ARG A 333 -9.53 -3.95 7.36
N ALA A 334 -10.12 -3.57 8.50
CA ALA A 334 -11.26 -2.67 8.52
C ALA A 334 -10.90 -1.26 8.03
N THR A 335 -11.86 -0.58 7.41
CA THR A 335 -11.75 0.86 7.15
C THR A 335 -11.85 1.63 8.47
N LEU A 336 -11.46 2.90 8.48
CA LEU A 336 -11.62 3.80 9.63
C LEU A 336 -13.09 3.84 10.08
N GLU A 337 -14.02 3.96 9.13
CA GLU A 337 -15.46 4.04 9.40
C GLU A 337 -16.02 2.73 9.97
N ASP A 338 -15.57 1.58 9.45
CA ASP A 338 -15.96 0.28 9.98
C ASP A 338 -15.39 0.05 11.38
N ALA A 339 -14.11 0.35 11.60
CA ALA A 339 -13.48 0.23 12.92
C ALA A 339 -14.13 1.15 13.95
N TYR A 340 -14.55 2.35 13.54
CA TYR A 340 -15.36 3.25 14.37
C TYR A 340 -16.72 2.64 14.72
N GLY A 341 -17.35 1.97 13.76
CA GLY A 341 -18.55 1.16 13.98
C GLY A 341 -18.34 0.09 15.07
N TYR A 342 -17.26 -0.70 14.99
CA TYR A 342 -16.93 -1.70 16.03
C TYR A 342 -16.68 -1.03 17.39
N ALA A 343 -15.92 0.06 17.43
CA ALA A 343 -15.58 0.80 18.65
C ALA A 343 -16.82 1.37 19.36
N LYS A 344 -17.78 1.90 18.59
CA LYS A 344 -19.05 2.41 19.12
C LYS A 344 -19.99 1.27 19.51
N PHE A 345 -20.08 0.21 18.70
CA PHE A 345 -20.90 -0.97 19.01
C PHE A 345 -20.48 -1.64 20.33
N ALA A 346 -19.17 -1.88 20.52
CA ALA A 346 -18.64 -2.47 21.75
C ALA A 346 -19.05 -1.68 23.00
N ARG A 347 -19.02 -0.34 22.93
CA ARG A 347 -19.23 0.51 24.11
C ARG A 347 -20.67 0.91 24.34
N VAL A 348 -21.46 1.06 23.28
CA VAL A 348 -22.85 1.51 23.35
C VAL A 348 -23.81 0.32 23.43
N ALA A 349 -23.66 -0.67 22.55
CA ALA A 349 -24.57 -1.82 22.51
C ALA A 349 -24.17 -2.92 23.50
N LEU A 350 -22.87 -3.18 23.66
CA LEU A 350 -22.36 -4.23 24.56
C LEU A 350 -21.87 -3.72 25.92
N GLY A 351 -21.68 -2.41 26.09
CA GLY A 351 -21.23 -1.82 27.34
C GLY A 351 -19.83 -2.28 27.80
N THR A 352 -18.93 -2.61 26.86
CA THR A 352 -17.60 -3.14 27.15
C THR A 352 -16.47 -2.31 26.53
N ASN A 353 -15.29 -2.35 27.15
CA ASN A 353 -14.03 -1.90 26.54
C ASN A 353 -13.17 -3.09 26.04
N ASP A 354 -13.64 -4.33 26.17
CA ASP A 354 -12.96 -5.53 25.64
C ASP A 354 -13.06 -5.56 24.11
N ILE A 355 -12.31 -4.67 23.48
CA ILE A 355 -12.15 -4.53 22.04
C ILE A 355 -10.67 -4.37 21.70
N ASP A 356 -10.19 -5.10 20.70
CA ASP A 356 -8.84 -4.93 20.17
C ASP A 356 -8.82 -5.14 18.65
N PHE A 357 -8.01 -4.33 17.96
CA PHE A 357 -7.81 -4.45 16.52
C PHE A 357 -6.63 -5.36 16.16
N ARG A 358 -5.77 -5.64 17.13
CA ARG A 358 -4.48 -6.31 16.94
C ARG A 358 -4.69 -7.83 16.90
N ALA A 359 -4.85 -8.35 15.69
CA ALA A 359 -4.94 -9.79 15.45
C ALA A 359 -3.54 -10.41 15.20
N ARG A 360 -2.70 -10.44 16.25
CA ARG A 360 -1.35 -11.03 16.28
C ARG A 360 -0.81 -11.05 17.71
N VAL A 361 0.40 -11.60 17.90
CA VAL A 361 1.17 -11.40 19.13
C VAL A 361 1.35 -9.90 19.36
N SER A 362 1.01 -9.44 20.55
CA SER A 362 1.03 -8.04 20.95
C SER A 362 1.40 -7.94 22.44
N SER A 363 1.61 -6.73 22.95
CA SER A 363 1.93 -6.54 24.37
C SER A 363 1.24 -5.32 24.98
N SER A 364 1.21 -5.27 26.31
CA SER A 364 0.78 -4.08 27.06
C SER A 364 1.72 -2.89 26.81
N GLU A 365 3.03 -3.14 26.70
CA GLU A 365 4.03 -2.13 26.36
C GLU A 365 3.73 -1.50 24.99
N GLU A 366 3.42 -2.33 23.98
CA GLU A 366 3.00 -1.82 22.68
C GLU A 366 1.76 -0.94 22.81
N ARG A 367 0.73 -1.40 23.52
CA ARG A 367 -0.51 -0.65 23.70
C ARG A 367 -0.27 0.74 24.32
N ASP A 368 0.61 0.82 25.31
CA ASP A 368 0.99 2.09 25.94
C ASP A 368 1.84 2.96 25.01
N PHE A 369 2.73 2.36 24.22
CA PHE A 369 3.51 3.04 23.18
C PHE A 369 2.60 3.65 22.10
N LEU A 370 1.61 2.89 21.61
CA LEU A 370 0.64 3.37 20.62
C LEU A 370 -0.14 4.59 21.13
N ALA A 371 -0.63 4.53 22.37
CA ALA A 371 -1.36 5.62 23.02
C ALA A 371 -0.52 6.88 23.24
N SER A 372 0.78 6.71 23.48
CA SER A 372 1.67 7.82 23.85
C SER A 372 2.37 8.48 22.66
N TYR A 373 2.76 7.69 21.65
CA TYR A 373 3.65 8.15 20.56
C TYR A 373 3.06 8.01 19.17
N VAL A 374 2.13 7.08 18.94
CA VAL A 374 1.62 6.81 17.59
C VAL A 374 0.38 7.63 17.30
N VAL A 375 -0.56 7.75 18.24
CA VAL A 375 -1.76 8.57 18.03
C VAL A 375 -1.41 10.05 17.89
N GLY A 376 -1.78 10.65 16.76
CA GLY A 376 -1.40 12.01 16.39
C GLY A 376 0.07 12.20 16.00
N GLN A 377 0.82 11.11 15.76
CA GLN A 377 2.19 11.17 15.28
C GLN A 377 2.30 11.88 13.92
N GLN A 378 3.41 12.61 13.69
CA GLN A 378 3.59 13.45 12.49
C GLN A 378 4.76 13.03 11.58
N VAL A 379 5.46 11.92 11.89
CA VAL A 379 6.54 11.43 11.02
C VAL A 379 5.93 10.93 9.72
N ASN A 380 6.49 11.37 8.59
CA ASN A 380 5.92 11.14 7.27
C ASN A 380 6.99 10.71 6.25
N TYR A 381 6.58 10.34 5.04
CA TYR A 381 7.50 9.94 3.97
C TYR A 381 8.56 11.01 3.61
N ARG A 382 8.25 12.30 3.79
CA ARG A 382 9.22 13.38 3.55
C ARG A 382 10.35 13.38 4.58
N ASP A 383 10.09 12.90 5.79
CA ASP A 383 11.12 12.71 6.80
C ASP A 383 12.10 11.61 6.39
N LEU A 384 11.60 10.53 5.79
CA LEU A 384 12.45 9.48 5.21
C LEU A 384 13.32 10.01 4.05
N ASP A 385 12.76 10.87 3.20
CA ASP A 385 13.51 11.48 2.10
C ASP A 385 14.64 12.40 2.57
N ARG A 386 14.48 13.01 3.74
CA ARG A 386 15.39 14.02 4.30
C ARG A 386 16.32 13.47 5.37
N ALA A 387 16.08 12.25 5.84
CA ALA A 387 16.87 11.61 6.87
C ALA A 387 18.36 11.55 6.51
N ASP A 388 19.20 11.61 7.54
CA ASP A 388 20.62 11.31 7.46
C ASP A 388 20.91 9.84 7.80
N GLN A 389 20.12 9.25 8.69
CA GLN A 389 20.15 7.84 9.04
C GLN A 389 18.73 7.32 9.32
N VAL A 390 18.45 6.08 8.93
CA VAL A 390 17.23 5.36 9.29
C VAL A 390 17.57 4.07 10.02
N VAL A 391 16.89 3.81 11.14
CA VAL A 391 17.02 2.60 11.95
C VAL A 391 15.76 1.77 11.80
N LEU A 392 15.90 0.50 11.43
CA LEU A 392 14.81 -0.47 11.29
C LEU A 392 14.87 -1.43 12.46
N VAL A 393 13.79 -1.53 13.25
CA VAL A 393 13.72 -2.36 14.45
C VAL A 393 12.44 -3.19 14.43
N GLY A 394 12.57 -4.52 14.46
CA GLY A 394 11.41 -5.42 14.32
C GLY A 394 10.65 -5.19 13.00
N PHE A 395 11.34 -4.75 11.94
CA PHE A 395 10.74 -4.33 10.68
C PHE A 395 11.64 -4.65 9.49
N GLU A 396 11.08 -5.37 8.51
CA GLU A 396 11.69 -5.63 7.20
C GLU A 396 10.88 -4.89 6.12
N PRO A 397 11.39 -3.79 5.53
CA PRO A 397 10.57 -2.90 4.73
C PRO A 397 10.16 -3.47 3.37
N GLU A 398 10.93 -4.37 2.75
CA GLU A 398 10.61 -4.92 1.44
C GLU A 398 9.42 -5.90 1.53
N GLU A 399 9.40 -6.71 2.58
CA GLU A 399 8.34 -7.70 2.84
C GLU A 399 7.11 -7.05 3.49
N GLU A 400 7.32 -6.13 4.45
CA GLU A 400 6.26 -5.68 5.35
C GLU A 400 5.59 -4.37 4.91
N SER A 401 6.31 -3.46 4.23
CA SER A 401 5.78 -2.18 3.75
C SER A 401 6.52 -1.70 2.49
N PRO A 402 6.25 -2.30 1.32
CA PRO A 402 7.10 -2.16 0.14
C PRO A 402 7.33 -0.72 -0.35
N ILE A 403 6.39 0.20 -0.12
CA ILE A 403 6.59 1.60 -0.50
C ILE A 403 7.61 2.29 0.41
N VAL A 404 7.64 1.96 1.71
CA VAL A 404 8.72 2.40 2.59
C VAL A 404 10.06 1.91 2.05
N PHE A 405 10.15 0.65 1.63
CA PHE A 405 11.36 0.14 0.96
C PHE A 405 11.75 0.95 -0.27
N LEU A 406 10.83 1.19 -1.23
CA LEU A 406 11.14 1.96 -2.44
C LEU A 406 11.62 3.38 -2.11
N ARG A 407 11.05 4.02 -1.08
CA ARG A 407 11.48 5.36 -0.63
C ARG A 407 12.87 5.32 -0.01
N LEU A 408 13.17 4.34 0.84
CA LEU A 408 14.52 4.18 1.40
C LEU A 408 15.55 3.85 0.31
N TYR A 409 15.24 2.90 -0.58
CA TYR A 409 16.11 2.48 -1.68
C TYR A 409 16.46 3.64 -2.62
N LYS A 410 15.46 4.47 -2.96
CA LYS A 410 15.68 5.72 -3.71
C LYS A 410 16.72 6.62 -3.04
N GLN A 411 16.68 6.79 -1.72
CA GLN A 411 17.63 7.65 -1.01
C GLN A 411 19.00 6.99 -0.82
N VAL A 412 19.06 5.66 -0.65
CA VAL A 412 20.31 4.90 -0.69
C VAL A 412 21.01 5.12 -2.04
N ARG A 413 20.27 4.98 -3.14
CA ARG A 413 20.80 5.19 -4.50
C ARG A 413 21.25 6.62 -4.76
N LYS A 414 20.46 7.63 -4.34
CA LYS A 414 20.74 9.04 -4.65
C LYS A 414 21.75 9.71 -3.73
N ARG A 415 21.80 9.31 -2.46
CA ARG A 415 22.52 10.04 -1.40
C ARG A 415 23.33 9.15 -0.47
N SER A 416 23.36 7.84 -0.71
CA SER A 416 23.98 6.86 0.20
C SER A 416 23.46 6.98 1.64
N LEU A 417 22.12 7.10 1.78
CA LEU A 417 21.44 7.14 3.08
C LEU A 417 21.92 5.99 3.98
N ALA A 418 22.32 6.29 5.21
CA ALA A 418 22.74 5.28 6.16
C ALA A 418 21.53 4.52 6.70
N ILE A 419 21.48 3.20 6.47
CA ILE A 419 20.45 2.31 7.03
C ILE A 419 21.10 1.41 8.08
N THR A 420 20.50 1.32 9.26
CA THR A 420 20.84 0.32 10.28
C THR A 420 19.64 -0.58 10.50
N THR A 421 19.83 -1.89 10.49
CA THR A 421 18.76 -2.85 10.77
C THR A 421 19.14 -3.70 11.99
N ILE A 422 18.20 -3.83 12.93
CA ILE A 422 18.34 -4.72 14.09
C ILE A 422 17.52 -5.96 13.78
N ALA A 423 18.21 -7.06 13.48
CA ALA A 423 17.61 -8.32 13.08
C ALA A 423 18.55 -9.50 13.35
N PRO A 424 18.06 -10.74 13.33
CA PRO A 424 18.92 -11.92 13.47
C PRO A 424 19.85 -12.15 12.27
N PHE A 425 19.43 -11.77 11.07
CA PHE A 425 20.19 -11.90 9.83
C PHE A 425 19.85 -10.79 8.83
N ALA A 426 20.65 -10.68 7.76
CA ALA A 426 20.39 -9.74 6.67
C ALA A 426 19.34 -10.32 5.71
N SER A 427 18.21 -9.61 5.53
CA SER A 427 17.20 -9.93 4.52
C SER A 427 17.65 -9.48 3.12
N ARG A 428 16.97 -9.97 2.08
CA ARG A 428 17.11 -9.46 0.69
C ARG A 428 16.94 -7.94 0.63
N GLY A 429 15.90 -7.41 1.30
CA GLY A 429 15.64 -5.97 1.37
C GLY A 429 16.74 -5.20 2.09
N SER A 430 17.27 -5.74 3.18
CA SER A 430 18.40 -5.13 3.92
C SER A 430 19.68 -5.12 3.09
N GLU A 431 19.96 -6.17 2.32
CA GLU A 431 21.10 -6.22 1.40
C GLU A 431 20.96 -5.18 0.28
N LYS A 432 19.77 -5.08 -0.35
CA LYS A 432 19.48 -4.04 -1.36
C LYS A 432 19.61 -2.62 -0.81
N LEU A 433 19.25 -2.42 0.45
CA LEU A 433 19.42 -1.13 1.15
C LEU A 433 20.86 -0.87 1.61
N ASN A 434 21.79 -1.82 1.43
CA ASN A 434 23.14 -1.76 1.97
C ASN A 434 23.14 -1.46 3.48
N ALA A 435 22.22 -2.10 4.22
CA ALA A 435 22.00 -1.81 5.63
C ALA A 435 23.12 -2.40 6.51
N LYS A 436 23.53 -1.62 7.52
CA LYS A 436 24.37 -2.13 8.61
C LYS A 436 23.52 -3.01 9.52
N LEU A 437 23.78 -4.31 9.53
CA LEU A 437 23.14 -5.26 10.43
C LEU A 437 23.75 -5.19 11.83
N ILE A 438 22.92 -4.88 12.83
CA ILE A 438 23.20 -5.16 14.24
C ILE A 438 22.48 -6.47 14.56
N LYS A 439 23.27 -7.52 14.75
CA LYS A 439 22.73 -8.86 15.02
C LYS A 439 22.09 -8.88 16.41
N SER A 440 20.84 -9.32 16.46
CA SER A 440 20.11 -9.60 17.69
C SER A 440 19.48 -10.98 17.60
N ALA A 441 19.43 -11.72 18.70
CA ALA A 441 18.54 -12.87 18.80
C ALA A 441 17.08 -12.37 18.72
N ALA A 442 16.19 -13.16 18.13
CA ALA A 442 14.75 -12.85 18.13
C ALA A 442 14.25 -12.74 19.59
N GLY A 443 13.61 -11.63 19.92
CA GLY A 443 13.15 -11.30 21.27
C GLY A 443 14.14 -10.49 22.10
N ASP A 444 15.43 -10.41 21.72
CA ASP A 444 16.47 -9.65 22.45
C ASP A 444 16.77 -8.27 21.82
N GLU A 445 15.92 -7.78 20.90
CA GLU A 445 16.11 -6.51 20.21
C GLU A 445 16.26 -5.33 21.19
N ALA A 446 15.56 -5.37 22.34
CA ALA A 446 15.68 -4.41 23.42
C ALA A 446 17.14 -4.16 23.88
N SER A 447 17.97 -5.22 23.93
CA SER A 447 19.38 -5.14 24.31
C SER A 447 20.26 -4.58 23.19
N ALA A 448 19.87 -4.75 21.93
CA ALA A 448 20.63 -4.31 20.76
C ALA A 448 20.39 -2.83 20.41
N ILE A 449 19.18 -2.32 20.65
CA ILE A 449 18.77 -0.94 20.32
C ILE A 449 19.73 0.14 20.88
N PRO A 450 20.19 0.09 22.15
CA PRO A 450 21.10 1.10 22.70
C PRO A 450 22.48 1.15 22.04
N THR A 451 22.86 0.15 21.23
CA THR A 451 24.17 0.10 20.55
C THR A 451 24.18 0.92 19.25
N VAL A 452 23.03 1.42 18.81
CA VAL A 452 22.92 2.29 17.64
C VAL A 452 23.58 3.64 17.95
N THR A 453 24.41 4.12 17.02
CA THR A 453 25.18 5.36 17.14
C THR A 453 25.01 6.22 15.89
N GLY A 454 25.34 7.50 15.99
CA GLY A 454 25.33 8.44 14.86
C GLY A 454 24.00 9.15 14.58
N LEU A 455 22.96 8.89 15.40
CA LEU A 455 21.65 9.49 15.23
C LEU A 455 21.64 10.98 15.56
N THR A 456 20.83 11.73 14.81
CA THR A 456 20.58 13.15 14.99
C THR A 456 19.07 13.45 14.98
N SER A 457 18.70 14.71 15.16
CA SER A 457 17.31 15.18 14.99
C SER A 457 16.72 14.99 13.59
N LYS A 458 17.55 14.70 12.57
CA LYS A 458 17.10 14.36 11.22
C LYS A 458 16.94 12.86 11.01
N SER A 459 17.45 12.03 11.92
CA SER A 459 17.35 10.58 11.81
C SER A 459 15.94 10.10 12.11
N VAL A 460 15.60 8.92 11.58
CA VAL A 460 14.29 8.30 11.79
C VAL A 460 14.47 6.87 12.31
N ILE A 461 13.79 6.53 13.39
CA ILE A 461 13.68 5.18 13.93
C ILE A 461 12.31 4.65 13.52
N LEU A 462 12.29 3.59 12.71
CA LEU A 462 11.09 2.88 12.29
C LEU A 462 10.99 1.58 13.09
N VAL A 463 9.98 1.51 13.95
CA VAL A 463 9.64 0.29 14.70
C VAL A 463 8.48 -0.44 14.01
N GLY A 464 8.65 -1.73 13.75
CA GLY A 464 7.59 -2.57 13.21
C GLY A 464 6.73 -3.17 14.29
N GLU A 465 5.62 -3.77 13.85
CA GLU A 465 4.68 -4.51 14.67
C GLU A 465 5.34 -5.62 15.51
N ARG A 466 6.35 -6.33 14.95
CA ARG A 466 7.03 -7.46 15.59
C ARG A 466 7.88 -7.06 16.80
N LEU A 467 8.13 -5.76 17.01
CA LEU A 467 8.84 -5.31 18.21
C LEU A 467 8.05 -5.65 19.49
N SER A 468 6.74 -5.95 19.39
CA SER A 468 5.96 -6.47 20.52
C SER A 468 6.45 -7.81 21.06
N GLU A 469 7.22 -8.57 20.29
CA GLU A 469 7.82 -9.83 20.72
C GLU A 469 9.11 -9.64 21.55
N SER A 470 9.65 -8.40 21.62
CA SER A 470 10.80 -8.07 22.45
C SER A 470 10.38 -7.23 23.67
N ILE A 471 10.44 -7.84 24.85
CA ILE A 471 10.08 -7.18 26.11
C ILE A 471 11.06 -6.01 26.38
N GLY A 472 10.53 -4.79 26.49
CA GLY A 472 11.32 -3.56 26.65
C GLY A 472 11.81 -2.98 25.31
N GLY A 473 11.44 -3.58 24.18
CA GLY A 473 11.86 -3.15 22.84
C GLY A 473 11.36 -1.74 22.49
N PHE A 474 10.08 -1.48 22.71
CA PHE A 474 9.51 -0.14 22.51
C PHE A 474 10.11 0.88 23.48
N SER A 475 10.34 0.49 24.72
CA SER A 475 10.97 1.34 25.73
C SER A 475 12.39 1.74 25.36
N ALA A 476 13.18 0.79 24.84
CA ALA A 476 14.52 1.06 24.32
C ALA A 476 14.48 1.97 23.08
N ALA A 477 13.52 1.77 22.16
CA ALA A 477 13.34 2.65 21.00
C ALA A 477 12.96 4.08 21.39
N VAL A 478 12.06 4.24 22.37
CA VAL A 478 11.68 5.53 22.93
C VAL A 478 12.89 6.21 23.61
N ALA A 479 13.66 5.48 24.41
CA ALA A 479 14.85 6.01 25.06
C ALA A 479 15.92 6.46 24.04
N LEU A 480 16.11 5.67 22.97
CA LEU A 480 17.02 6.02 21.88
C LEU A 480 16.56 7.26 21.12
N ALA A 481 15.26 7.38 20.81
CA ALA A 481 14.68 8.55 20.18
C ALA A 481 14.87 9.81 21.04
N ASN A 482 14.57 9.73 22.34
CA ASN A 482 14.69 10.85 23.27
C ASN A 482 16.14 11.31 23.47
N SER A 483 17.08 10.37 23.56
CA SER A 483 18.51 10.69 23.77
C SER A 483 19.21 11.25 22.53
N SER A 484 18.77 10.84 21.33
CA SER A 484 19.36 11.30 20.05
C SER A 484 18.62 12.48 19.41
N GLY A 485 17.36 12.72 19.81
CA GLY A 485 16.44 13.63 19.14
C GLY A 485 15.85 13.07 17.83
N ALA A 486 16.15 11.82 17.47
CA ALA A 486 15.63 11.18 16.27
C ALA A 486 14.10 11.07 16.31
N LYS A 487 13.49 11.13 15.13
CA LYS A 487 12.05 10.91 14.97
C LYS A 487 11.73 9.43 15.14
N LEU A 488 10.67 9.10 15.85
CA LEU A 488 10.22 7.73 16.07
C LEU A 488 8.89 7.49 15.35
N ALA A 489 8.78 6.37 14.63
CA ALA A 489 7.55 5.98 13.94
C ALA A 489 7.26 4.50 14.02
N TRP A 490 5.96 4.17 14.03
CA TRP A 490 5.46 2.81 13.99
C TRP A 490 4.92 2.44 12.62
N ILE A 491 5.31 1.27 12.12
CA ILE A 491 4.78 0.71 10.88
C ILE A 491 3.85 -0.48 11.23
N PRO A 492 2.52 -0.30 11.12
CA PRO A 492 1.57 -1.37 11.36
C PRO A 492 1.65 -2.49 10.32
N ARG A 493 1.03 -3.64 10.64
CA ARG A 493 0.98 -4.79 9.73
C ARG A 493 0.06 -4.57 8.54
N ARG A 494 -1.08 -3.90 8.74
CA ARG A 494 -2.17 -3.82 7.75
C ARG A 494 -2.66 -2.38 7.55
N ALA A 495 -3.31 -2.16 6.40
CA ALA A 495 -3.83 -0.86 5.97
C ALA A 495 -4.85 -0.22 6.93
N GLY A 496 -5.58 -1.04 7.69
CA GLY A 496 -6.63 -0.59 8.61
C GLY A 496 -6.16 -0.33 10.04
N GLU A 497 -4.96 -0.77 10.45
CA GLU A 497 -4.56 -0.74 11.87
C GLU A 497 -4.41 0.67 12.43
N ARG A 498 -3.78 1.58 11.68
CA ARG A 498 -3.67 2.97 12.13
C ARG A 498 -5.06 3.62 12.23
N GLY A 499 -5.96 3.31 11.30
CA GLY A 499 -7.35 3.79 11.32
C GLY A 499 -8.14 3.21 12.50
N ALA A 500 -7.97 1.93 12.80
CA ALA A 500 -8.59 1.27 13.95
C ALA A 500 -8.11 1.85 15.29
N LEU A 501 -6.82 2.17 15.39
CA LEU A 501 -6.25 2.88 16.53
C LEU A 501 -6.89 4.28 16.69
N GLU A 502 -6.99 5.07 15.62
CA GLU A 502 -7.64 6.38 15.64
C GLU A 502 -9.14 6.30 15.94
N ALA A 503 -9.82 5.24 15.47
CA ALA A 503 -11.23 4.95 15.76
C ALA A 503 -11.48 4.54 17.22
N GLY A 504 -10.45 4.26 18.02
CA GLY A 504 -10.61 3.76 19.38
C GLY A 504 -11.03 2.28 19.43
N ALA A 505 -10.69 1.49 18.41
CA ALA A 505 -10.91 0.04 18.40
C ALA A 505 -9.84 -0.71 19.22
N ILE A 506 -9.50 -0.18 20.39
CA ILE A 506 -8.55 -0.73 21.35
C ILE A 506 -9.04 -0.42 22.78
N GLY A 507 -8.80 -1.32 23.73
CA GLY A 507 -9.44 -1.26 25.05
C GLY A 507 -9.01 -0.12 25.97
N ASN A 508 -7.92 0.61 25.68
CA ASN A 508 -7.44 1.73 26.50
C ASN A 508 -7.73 3.12 25.90
N LEU A 509 -8.23 3.20 24.66
CA LEU A 509 -8.49 4.47 23.96
C LEU A 509 -9.91 4.52 23.38
N LEU A 510 -10.54 5.67 23.54
CA LEU A 510 -11.70 6.14 22.81
C LEU A 510 -11.26 6.87 21.52
N PRO A 511 -12.18 7.14 20.58
CA PRO A 511 -11.83 7.75 19.29
C PRO A 511 -11.00 9.04 19.41
N GLY A 512 -10.04 9.22 18.50
CA GLY A 512 -9.12 10.36 18.46
C GLY A 512 -8.02 10.34 19.52
N GLY A 513 -7.73 9.18 20.13
CA GLY A 513 -6.66 9.03 21.14
C GLY A 513 -7.06 9.41 22.56
N ARG A 514 -8.35 9.45 22.83
CA ARG A 514 -8.93 9.84 24.13
C ARG A 514 -8.72 8.71 25.16
N PRO A 515 -7.99 8.92 26.26
CA PRO A 515 -7.74 7.85 27.23
C PRO A 515 -9.03 7.40 27.93
N VAL A 516 -9.29 6.09 27.97
CA VAL A 516 -10.48 5.55 28.66
C VAL A 516 -10.53 5.95 30.14
N LEU A 517 -9.37 6.02 30.80
CA LEU A 517 -9.28 6.37 32.23
C LEU A 517 -9.56 7.85 32.51
N ASP A 518 -9.46 8.74 31.52
CA ASP A 518 -9.73 10.16 31.69
C ASP A 518 -11.24 10.44 31.67
N ALA A 519 -11.75 10.99 32.77
CA ALA A 519 -13.16 11.35 32.90
C ALA A 519 -13.60 12.41 31.89
N LYS A 520 -12.76 13.39 31.55
CA LYS A 520 -13.09 14.42 30.55
C LYS A 520 -13.23 13.80 29.17
N ALA A 521 -12.31 12.90 28.82
CA ALA A 521 -12.34 12.17 27.56
C ALA A 521 -13.61 11.30 27.42
N ARG A 522 -14.04 10.65 28.51
CA ARG A 522 -15.31 9.91 28.54
C ARG A 522 -16.53 10.84 28.39
N VAL A 523 -16.57 11.97 29.09
CA VAL A 523 -17.69 12.94 29.00
C VAL A 523 -17.81 13.53 27.60
N ASP A 524 -16.69 13.80 26.93
CA ASP A 524 -16.66 14.30 25.55
C ASP A 524 -17.34 13.30 24.59
N ILE A 525 -16.94 12.02 24.65
CA ILE A 525 -17.54 10.97 23.81
C ILE A 525 -18.98 10.64 24.21
N GLN A 526 -19.32 10.65 25.50
CA GLN A 526 -20.71 10.51 25.97
C GLN A 526 -21.62 11.57 25.35
N THR A 527 -21.14 12.81 25.31
CA THR A 527 -21.86 13.94 24.70
C THR A 527 -22.01 13.73 23.20
N ALA A 528 -20.92 13.38 22.50
CA ALA A 528 -20.95 13.16 21.06
C ALA A 528 -21.83 11.98 20.63
N TRP A 529 -21.85 10.90 21.41
CA TRP A 529 -22.68 9.71 21.13
C TRP A 529 -24.09 9.78 21.69
N GLY A 530 -24.39 10.76 22.55
CA GLY A 530 -25.70 10.91 23.19
C GLY A 530 -26.00 9.79 24.20
N VAL A 531 -24.99 9.29 24.91
CA VAL A 531 -25.13 8.21 25.90
C VAL A 531 -24.84 8.69 27.32
N SER A 532 -25.52 8.12 28.31
CA SER A 532 -25.41 8.54 29.71
C SER A 532 -24.12 8.10 30.38
N SER A 533 -23.52 6.99 29.93
CA SER A 533 -22.35 6.38 30.54
C SER A 533 -21.52 5.63 29.51
N LEU A 534 -20.22 5.51 29.79
CA LEU A 534 -19.28 4.66 29.06
C LEU A 534 -18.46 3.87 30.09
N PRO A 535 -17.98 2.66 29.75
CA PRO A 535 -17.15 1.88 30.67
C PRO A 535 -15.88 2.64 31.04
N SER A 536 -15.53 2.65 32.33
CA SER A 536 -14.39 3.41 32.88
C SER A 536 -13.09 2.63 32.96
N GLU A 537 -13.17 1.31 32.92
CA GLU A 537 -12.00 0.42 33.05
C GLU A 537 -11.37 0.13 31.70
N VAL A 538 -10.05 -0.06 31.70
CA VAL A 538 -9.31 -0.49 30.49
C VAL A 538 -9.73 -1.91 30.13
N GLY A 539 -10.06 -2.13 28.86
CA GLY A 539 -10.38 -3.47 28.37
C GLY A 539 -9.16 -4.38 28.19
N ARG A 540 -9.44 -5.67 28.09
CA ARG A 540 -8.49 -6.72 27.72
C ARG A 540 -8.02 -6.54 26.28
N ASP A 541 -6.79 -6.97 26.00
CA ASP A 541 -6.27 -7.11 24.63
C ASP A 541 -6.72 -8.45 24.01
N THR A 542 -6.36 -8.69 22.74
CA THR A 542 -6.74 -9.93 22.03
C THR A 542 -6.42 -11.20 22.81
N GLU A 543 -5.21 -11.33 23.37
CA GLU A 543 -4.81 -12.50 24.16
C GLU A 543 -5.64 -12.61 25.45
N GLY A 544 -5.84 -11.50 26.17
CA GLY A 544 -6.69 -11.45 27.35
C GLY A 544 -8.15 -11.82 27.08
N ILE A 545 -8.72 -11.37 25.95
CA ILE A 545 -10.07 -11.72 25.52
C ILE A 545 -10.16 -13.23 25.25
N LEU A 546 -9.21 -13.80 24.50
CA LEU A 546 -9.22 -15.22 24.16
C LEU A 546 -9.01 -16.12 25.39
N LYS A 547 -8.16 -15.69 26.33
CA LYS A 547 -7.99 -16.35 27.62
C LYS A 547 -9.27 -16.30 28.45
N ALA A 548 -9.93 -15.14 28.52
CA ALA A 548 -11.20 -14.97 29.22
C ALA A 548 -12.33 -15.82 28.61
N LEU A 549 -12.34 -16.04 27.28
CA LEU A 549 -13.22 -17.01 26.62
C LEU A 549 -12.92 -18.45 27.06
N HIS A 550 -11.64 -18.81 27.17
CA HIS A 550 -11.25 -20.14 27.63
C HIS A 550 -11.68 -20.42 29.08
N GLU A 551 -11.58 -19.41 29.93
CA GLU A 551 -11.91 -19.44 31.37
C GLU A 551 -13.41 -19.24 31.66
N GLY A 552 -14.22 -18.83 30.67
CA GLY A 552 -15.65 -18.56 30.83
C GLY A 552 -15.98 -17.20 31.48
N GLU A 553 -15.01 -16.29 31.53
CA GLU A 553 -15.24 -14.90 31.94
C GLU A 553 -15.91 -14.07 30.84
N ILE A 554 -15.68 -14.44 29.59
CA ILE A 554 -16.40 -13.96 28.41
C ILE A 554 -17.03 -15.20 27.77
N GLU A 555 -18.28 -15.08 27.34
CA GLU A 555 -19.06 -16.22 26.84
C GLU A 555 -19.48 -16.04 25.37
N SER A 556 -19.33 -14.82 24.83
CA SER A 556 -19.57 -14.54 23.42
C SER A 556 -18.51 -13.62 22.80
N LEU A 557 -18.39 -13.70 21.48
CA LEU A 557 -17.42 -12.94 20.69
C LEU A 557 -18.07 -12.40 19.42
N LEU A 558 -17.94 -11.10 19.20
CA LEU A 558 -18.17 -10.51 17.88
C LEU A 558 -16.82 -10.30 17.19
N ILE A 559 -16.65 -10.88 16.01
CA ILE A 559 -15.37 -10.93 15.30
C ILE A 559 -15.52 -10.52 13.83
N GLY A 560 -14.57 -9.75 13.30
CA GLY A 560 -14.57 -9.39 11.88
C GLY A 560 -13.20 -8.98 11.35
N GLY A 561 -12.87 -9.42 10.13
CA GLY A 561 -11.58 -9.11 9.50
C GLY A 561 -10.35 -9.77 10.14
N VAL A 562 -10.57 -10.79 10.98
CA VAL A 562 -9.54 -11.54 11.71
C VAL A 562 -9.39 -12.92 11.07
N ASP A 563 -8.15 -13.30 10.75
CA ASP A 563 -7.82 -14.66 10.32
C ASP A 563 -7.27 -15.42 11.53
N PRO A 564 -7.85 -16.57 11.93
CA PRO A 564 -7.38 -17.32 13.09
C PRO A 564 -5.92 -17.76 12.99
N LEU A 565 -5.40 -17.93 11.77
CA LEU A 565 -4.00 -18.28 11.55
C LEU A 565 -3.05 -17.14 11.94
N ASP A 566 -3.54 -15.91 12.07
CA ASP A 566 -2.76 -14.80 12.61
C ASP A 566 -2.67 -14.82 14.13
N ILE A 567 -3.55 -15.56 14.79
CA ILE A 567 -3.64 -15.68 16.24
C ILE A 567 -2.95 -16.98 16.67
N SER A 568 -2.29 -16.98 17.83
CA SER A 568 -1.62 -18.17 18.33
C SER A 568 -2.59 -19.35 18.50
N ALA A 569 -2.25 -20.50 17.90
CA ALA A 569 -3.13 -21.66 17.78
C ALA A 569 -3.67 -22.20 19.12
N HIS A 570 -2.93 -22.04 20.22
CA HIS A 570 -3.33 -22.49 21.55
C HIS A 570 -4.54 -21.72 22.12
N LEU A 571 -4.89 -20.57 21.53
CA LEU A 571 -6.03 -19.75 21.93
C LEU A 571 -7.33 -20.10 21.18
N HIS A 572 -7.26 -20.99 20.18
CA HIS A 572 -8.43 -21.36 19.36
C HIS A 572 -9.47 -22.19 20.11
N ASP A 573 -9.08 -22.91 21.16
CA ASP A 573 -10.03 -23.75 21.92
C ASP A 573 -11.04 -22.94 22.74
N GLY A 574 -10.70 -21.71 23.14
CA GLY A 574 -11.66 -20.79 23.77
C GLY A 574 -12.77 -20.39 22.80
N LEU A 575 -12.43 -20.17 21.54
CA LEU A 575 -13.38 -19.77 20.50
C LEU A 575 -14.47 -20.84 20.25
N LYS A 576 -14.12 -22.12 20.36
CA LYS A 576 -15.08 -23.24 20.17
C LYS A 576 -16.17 -23.31 21.24
N LYS A 577 -15.91 -22.75 22.43
CA LYS A 577 -16.86 -22.74 23.56
C LYS A 577 -17.78 -21.52 23.55
N ALA A 578 -17.37 -20.45 22.87
CA ALA A 578 -18.05 -19.17 22.87
C ALA A 578 -19.22 -19.15 21.88
N PHE A 579 -20.21 -18.28 22.14
CA PHE A 579 -21.15 -17.88 21.11
C PHE A 579 -20.48 -16.86 20.18
N VAL A 580 -20.22 -17.24 18.93
CA VAL A 580 -19.45 -16.42 17.98
C VAL A 580 -20.34 -15.84 16.89
N VAL A 581 -20.35 -14.51 16.77
CA VAL A 581 -20.92 -13.76 15.64
C VAL A 581 -19.78 -13.25 14.77
N SER A 582 -19.71 -13.74 13.54
CA SER A 582 -18.63 -13.39 12.60
C SER A 582 -19.11 -12.51 11.45
N LEU A 583 -18.42 -11.41 11.19
CA LEU A 583 -18.61 -10.56 10.02
C LEU A 583 -17.57 -10.93 8.97
N GLU A 584 -18.01 -11.53 7.86
CA GLU A 584 -17.13 -12.22 6.91
C GLU A 584 -17.38 -11.86 5.45
N ILE A 585 -16.30 -11.86 4.67
CA ILE A 585 -16.36 -11.73 3.20
C ILE A 585 -16.45 -13.13 2.57
N ARG A 586 -15.70 -14.10 3.10
CA ARG A 586 -15.55 -15.47 2.61
C ARG A 586 -15.57 -16.45 3.77
N LYS A 587 -15.69 -17.74 3.46
CA LYS A 587 -15.43 -18.79 4.46
C LYS A 587 -14.00 -18.69 4.98
N SER A 588 -13.84 -18.90 6.28
CA SER A 588 -12.59 -18.83 7.02
C SER A 588 -12.60 -19.86 8.16
N ALA A 589 -11.48 -20.05 8.84
CA ALA A 589 -11.44 -20.89 10.04
C ALA A 589 -12.37 -20.37 11.17
N ILE A 590 -12.76 -19.09 11.18
CA ILE A 590 -13.80 -18.59 12.11
C ILE A 590 -15.17 -19.11 11.72
N THR A 591 -15.48 -19.21 10.43
CA THR A 591 -16.81 -19.68 9.99
C THR A 591 -17.08 -21.12 10.44
N ASP A 592 -16.04 -21.94 10.59
CA ASP A 592 -16.18 -23.33 11.08
C ASP A 592 -16.72 -23.41 12.51
N ILE A 593 -16.49 -22.37 13.32
CA ILE A 593 -16.91 -22.30 14.73
C ILE A 593 -18.00 -21.25 15.00
N ALA A 594 -18.29 -20.36 14.05
CA ALA A 594 -19.27 -19.30 14.22
C ALA A 594 -20.69 -19.84 14.42
N ASN A 595 -21.47 -19.23 15.32
CA ASN A 595 -22.89 -19.49 15.51
C ASN A 595 -23.72 -18.69 14.51
N VAL A 596 -23.28 -17.46 14.20
CA VAL A 596 -23.90 -16.61 13.17
C VAL A 596 -22.80 -16.01 12.31
N VAL A 597 -22.98 -16.03 10.98
CA VAL A 597 -22.10 -15.37 10.02
C VAL A 597 -22.90 -14.33 9.24
N LEU A 598 -22.43 -13.09 9.25
CA LEU A 598 -23.05 -11.96 8.57
C LEU A 598 -22.15 -11.51 7.40
N PRO A 599 -22.62 -11.56 6.15
CA PRO A 599 -21.81 -11.17 5.00
C PRO A 599 -21.56 -9.66 4.97
N VAL A 600 -20.29 -9.28 4.78
CA VAL A 600 -19.87 -7.87 4.66
C VAL A 600 -19.22 -7.57 3.30
N ALA A 601 -19.22 -6.28 2.96
CA ALA A 601 -18.71 -5.75 1.71
C ALA A 601 -17.17 -5.76 1.66
N ALA A 602 -16.62 -6.22 0.54
CA ALA A 602 -15.21 -6.06 0.22
C ALA A 602 -14.90 -4.59 -0.15
N VAL A 603 -13.61 -4.22 -0.18
CA VAL A 603 -13.17 -2.83 -0.45
C VAL A 603 -13.69 -2.27 -1.78
N VAL A 604 -13.87 -3.12 -2.80
CA VAL A 604 -14.41 -2.68 -4.10
C VAL A 604 -15.93 -2.48 -4.11
N GLU A 605 -16.64 -2.89 -3.05
CA GLU A 605 -18.11 -2.88 -2.92
C GLU A 605 -18.61 -1.81 -1.94
N LYS A 606 -17.70 -1.15 -1.22
CA LYS A 606 -18.00 -0.06 -0.28
C LYS A 606 -17.07 1.12 -0.52
N SER A 607 -17.45 2.30 -0.03
CA SER A 607 -16.51 3.39 0.16
C SER A 607 -15.89 3.29 1.55
N GLY A 608 -14.83 4.06 1.79
CA GLY A 608 -14.23 4.18 3.11
C GLY A 608 -12.87 4.85 3.06
N THR A 609 -12.20 4.82 4.21
CA THR A 609 -10.90 5.43 4.38
C THR A 609 -9.94 4.45 5.07
N PHE A 610 -8.78 4.23 4.48
CA PHE A 610 -7.63 3.67 5.22
C PHE A 610 -6.79 4.82 5.77
N VAL A 611 -6.16 4.62 6.92
CA VAL A 611 -5.17 5.56 7.45
C VAL A 611 -3.82 4.86 7.35
N ASN A 612 -2.88 5.42 6.59
CA ASN A 612 -1.57 4.81 6.43
C ASN A 612 -0.69 5.03 7.68
N TRP A 613 0.52 4.46 7.70
CA TRP A 613 1.40 4.52 8.87
C TRP A 613 1.76 5.95 9.33
N GLU A 614 1.83 6.93 8.41
CA GLU A 614 2.11 8.35 8.72
C GLU A 614 0.86 9.13 9.17
N GLY A 615 -0.27 8.46 9.35
CA GLY A 615 -1.54 9.09 9.77
C GLY A 615 -2.32 9.76 8.64
N ARG A 616 -1.96 9.54 7.37
CA ARG A 616 -2.65 10.13 6.22
C ARG A 616 -3.87 9.29 5.82
N CYS A 617 -5.01 9.96 5.68
CA CYS A 617 -6.24 9.39 5.15
C CYS A 617 -6.11 9.07 3.65
N ARG A 618 -6.50 7.85 3.29
CA ARG A 618 -6.59 7.32 1.92
C ARG A 618 -8.05 6.94 1.67
N SER A 619 -8.86 7.92 1.28
CA SER A 619 -10.27 7.70 0.97
C SER A 619 -10.44 7.08 -0.42
N PHE A 620 -11.46 6.24 -0.57
CA PHE A 620 -11.80 5.60 -1.83
C PHE A 620 -13.31 5.46 -2.00
N ASP A 621 -13.73 5.43 -3.27
CA ASP A 621 -15.13 5.30 -3.67
C ASP A 621 -15.49 3.85 -4.04
N ILE A 622 -16.79 3.58 -4.12
CA ILE A 622 -17.35 2.29 -4.53
C ILE A 622 -16.97 2.03 -6.00
N ALA A 623 -16.24 0.95 -6.27
CA ALA A 623 -15.87 0.55 -7.63
C ALA A 623 -16.94 -0.34 -8.31
N ILE A 624 -17.64 -1.18 -7.54
CA ILE A 624 -18.74 -2.03 -7.99
C ILE A 624 -20.05 -1.47 -7.42
N GLN A 625 -20.68 -0.57 -8.17
CA GLN A 625 -21.87 0.19 -7.71
C GLN A 625 -23.11 -0.69 -7.46
N ASP A 626 -23.25 -1.79 -8.20
CA ASP A 626 -24.43 -2.68 -8.11
C ASP A 626 -24.32 -3.73 -6.99
N SER A 627 -23.32 -3.63 -6.09
CA SER A 627 -23.17 -4.59 -5.01
C SER A 627 -24.30 -4.47 -3.99
N LEU A 628 -24.86 -5.62 -3.59
CA LEU A 628 -25.88 -5.71 -2.53
C LEU A 628 -25.29 -6.00 -1.14
N THR A 629 -23.96 -6.16 -1.06
CA THR A 629 -23.26 -6.37 0.21
C THR A 629 -23.27 -5.09 1.04
N ARG A 630 -23.27 -5.25 2.36
CA ARG A 630 -23.34 -4.13 3.33
C ARG A 630 -21.97 -3.95 3.97
N SER A 631 -21.58 -2.70 4.25
CA SER A 631 -20.38 -2.45 5.06
C SER A 631 -20.54 -3.01 6.47
N ASP A 632 -19.42 -3.28 7.14
CA ASP A 632 -19.41 -3.74 8.52
C ASP A 632 -20.19 -2.77 9.42
N VAL A 633 -19.94 -1.45 9.30
CA VAL A 633 -20.67 -0.44 10.09
C VAL A 633 -22.19 -0.49 9.87
N ARG A 634 -22.65 -0.80 8.65
CA ARG A 634 -24.08 -0.96 8.37
C ARG A 634 -24.64 -2.20 9.08
N VAL A 635 -23.92 -3.32 9.03
CA VAL A 635 -24.31 -4.56 9.70
C VAL A 635 -24.35 -4.39 11.22
N LEU A 636 -23.33 -3.73 11.79
CA LEU A 636 -23.27 -3.41 13.22
C LEU A 636 -24.42 -2.47 13.64
N SER A 637 -24.77 -1.48 12.82
CA SER A 637 -25.94 -0.64 13.09
C SER A 637 -27.24 -1.44 13.10
N MET A 638 -27.43 -2.34 12.13
CA MET A 638 -28.62 -3.21 12.08
C MET A 638 -28.70 -4.15 13.29
N LEU A 639 -27.57 -4.67 13.75
CA LEU A 639 -27.49 -5.52 14.93
C LEU A 639 -27.80 -4.74 16.21
N ALA A 640 -27.24 -3.52 16.35
CA ALA A 640 -27.54 -2.64 17.48
C ALA A 640 -29.01 -2.22 17.53
N ASP A 641 -29.63 -1.97 16.37
CA ASP A 641 -31.07 -1.70 16.26
C ASP A 641 -31.89 -2.92 16.74
N GLN A 642 -31.47 -4.14 16.38
CA GLN A 642 -32.10 -5.39 16.81
C GLN A 642 -31.95 -5.63 18.32
N MET A 643 -30.86 -5.16 18.94
CA MET A 643 -30.62 -5.19 20.39
C MET A 643 -31.30 -4.04 21.17
N GLY A 644 -32.02 -3.14 20.47
CA GLY A 644 -32.67 -2.00 21.11
C GLY A 644 -31.72 -0.90 21.61
N THR A 645 -30.45 -0.93 21.23
CA THR A 645 -29.40 0.03 21.62
C THR A 645 -28.75 0.68 20.40
N PRO A 646 -29.50 1.48 19.61
CA PRO A 646 -29.05 1.95 18.30
C PRO A 646 -27.80 2.81 18.38
N ILE A 647 -26.78 2.47 17.57
CA ILE A 647 -25.56 3.27 17.43
C ILE A 647 -25.70 4.42 16.41
N ASN A 648 -26.82 4.47 15.67
CA ASN A 648 -27.17 5.51 14.70
C ASN A 648 -26.13 5.73 13.58
N LEU A 649 -25.49 4.64 13.10
CA LEU A 649 -24.52 4.67 12.00
C LEU A 649 -25.03 3.90 10.76
N PRO A 650 -26.12 4.36 10.10
CA PRO A 650 -26.75 3.61 9.03
C PRO A 650 -25.92 3.51 7.74
N THR A 651 -24.84 4.30 7.59
CA THR A 651 -24.00 4.34 6.38
C THR A 651 -22.52 4.63 6.73
N VAL A 652 -21.61 4.32 5.80
CA VAL A 652 -20.20 4.75 5.88
C VAL A 652 -20.09 6.27 6.00
N ALA A 653 -20.88 7.02 5.24
CA ALA A 653 -20.88 8.48 5.26
C ALA A 653 -21.31 9.06 6.64
N SER A 654 -22.29 8.46 7.31
CA SER A 654 -22.68 8.87 8.67
C SER A 654 -21.58 8.59 9.69
N ALA A 655 -20.90 7.45 9.58
CA ALA A 655 -19.78 7.10 10.46
C ALA A 655 -18.60 8.07 10.27
N SER A 656 -18.22 8.35 9.02
CA SER A 656 -17.20 9.34 8.69
C SER A 656 -17.56 10.73 9.21
N LYS A 657 -18.80 11.18 9.01
CA LYS A 657 -19.27 12.48 9.49
C LYS A 657 -19.22 12.59 11.01
N GLU A 658 -19.68 11.57 11.73
CA GLU A 658 -19.66 11.56 13.19
C GLU A 658 -18.22 11.54 13.71
N PHE A 659 -17.36 10.66 13.19
CA PHE A 659 -15.95 10.59 13.58
C PHE A 659 -15.23 11.93 13.38
N ASN A 660 -15.39 12.54 12.20
CA ASN A 660 -14.77 13.83 11.90
C ASN A 660 -15.29 14.98 12.79
N SER A 661 -16.51 14.87 13.32
CA SER A 661 -17.09 15.87 14.22
C SER A 661 -16.50 15.83 15.64
N LEU A 662 -15.85 14.73 16.02
CA LEU A 662 -15.20 14.59 17.34
C LEU A 662 -13.99 15.51 17.50
N GLY A 663 -13.36 15.93 16.40
CA GLY A 663 -12.15 16.74 16.42
C GLY A 663 -10.95 16.04 17.08
N ASN A 664 -9.90 16.82 17.32
CA ASN A 664 -8.66 16.33 17.91
C ASN A 664 -8.73 16.35 19.44
N TRP A 665 -8.09 15.35 20.05
CA TRP A 665 -7.77 15.37 21.47
C TRP A 665 -6.31 15.78 21.63
N ASP A 666 -5.99 16.71 22.54
CA ASP A 666 -4.63 17.25 22.68
C ASP A 666 -3.81 16.57 23.78
N GLU A 667 -4.45 16.10 24.86
CA GLU A 667 -3.75 15.47 25.98
C GLU A 667 -3.37 14.03 25.62
N ARG A 668 -2.10 13.64 25.78
CA ARG A 668 -1.61 12.28 25.51
C ARG A 668 -1.30 11.53 26.80
N VAL A 669 -1.47 10.21 26.75
CA VAL A 669 -1.05 9.32 27.83
C VAL A 669 0.47 9.40 27.99
N LYS A 670 0.95 9.38 29.23
CA LYS A 670 2.38 9.29 29.51
C LYS A 670 2.83 7.85 29.34
N PHE A 671 3.88 7.64 28.55
CA PHE A 671 4.48 6.33 28.38
C PHE A 671 5.18 5.86 29.65
N SER A 672 4.92 4.62 30.06
CA SER A 672 5.57 3.98 31.21
C SER A 672 6.60 2.96 30.69
N PRO A 673 7.90 3.17 30.92
CA PRO A 673 8.93 2.27 30.41
C PRO A 673 8.87 0.87 31.03
N THR A 674 9.01 -0.15 30.19
CA THR A 674 9.18 -1.55 30.57
C THR A 674 10.66 -1.91 30.57
N PRO A 675 11.22 -2.46 31.68
CA PRO A 675 12.60 -2.92 31.70
C PRO A 675 12.86 -4.01 30.66
N ALA A 676 13.97 -3.89 29.94
CA ALA A 676 14.39 -4.93 29.00
C ALA A 676 14.59 -6.26 29.71
N HIS A 677 14.03 -7.32 29.15
CA HIS A 677 14.20 -8.68 29.65
C HIS A 677 14.99 -9.51 28.64
N LYS A 678 16.20 -9.93 29.01
CA LYS A 678 17.00 -10.80 28.15
C LYS A 678 16.37 -12.19 28.12
N VAL A 679 16.02 -12.67 26.93
CA VAL A 679 15.52 -14.03 26.78
C VAL A 679 16.67 -15.00 27.03
N ALA A 680 16.52 -15.86 28.04
CA ALA A 680 17.48 -16.91 28.34
C ALA A 680 17.18 -18.12 27.45
N HIS A 681 18.14 -18.51 26.61
CA HIS A 681 18.06 -19.72 25.79
C HIS A 681 19.04 -20.76 26.33
N SER A 682 18.62 -22.02 26.42
CA SER A 682 19.57 -23.11 26.72
C SER A 682 20.38 -23.43 25.46
N SER A 683 21.57 -24.01 25.62
CA SER A 683 22.40 -24.45 24.48
C SER A 683 21.77 -25.60 23.67
N SER A 684 20.66 -26.18 24.15
CA SER A 684 19.89 -27.22 23.47
C SER A 684 18.67 -26.70 22.71
N ASP A 685 18.33 -25.41 22.83
CA ASP A 685 17.17 -24.84 22.16
C ASP A 685 17.53 -24.29 20.78
N ALA A 686 16.64 -24.47 19.80
CA ALA A 686 16.69 -23.74 18.53
C ALA A 686 15.83 -22.47 18.65
N LEU A 687 16.41 -21.31 18.31
CA LEU A 687 15.67 -20.06 18.24
C LEU A 687 15.13 -19.87 16.82
N LEU A 688 13.81 -19.89 16.68
CA LEU A 688 13.15 -19.59 15.42
C LEU A 688 13.01 -18.07 15.27
N SER A 689 13.49 -17.54 14.14
CA SER A 689 13.15 -16.19 13.71
C SER A 689 12.35 -16.29 12.42
N SER A 690 11.19 -15.63 12.39
CA SER A 690 10.38 -15.52 11.19
C SER A 690 9.72 -14.15 11.11
N TRP A 691 9.30 -13.79 9.92
CA TRP A 691 8.37 -12.70 9.67
C TRP A 691 7.55 -13.04 8.43
N ARG A 692 6.42 -12.34 8.27
CA ARG A 692 5.58 -12.53 7.09
C ARG A 692 6.30 -12.05 5.83
N LEU A 693 6.23 -12.84 4.77
CA LEU A 693 6.61 -12.39 3.44
C LEU A 693 5.48 -11.57 2.82
N LEU A 694 5.79 -10.72 1.85
CA LEU A 694 4.81 -9.91 1.15
C LEU A 694 3.76 -10.83 0.50
N LEU A 695 4.23 -11.86 -0.19
CA LEU A 695 3.41 -12.92 -0.79
C LEU A 695 3.39 -14.10 0.18
N ASP A 696 2.25 -14.31 0.81
CA ASP A 696 2.03 -15.24 1.92
C ASP A 696 0.70 -15.98 1.71
N ALA A 697 0.35 -16.87 2.65
CA ALA A 697 -0.90 -17.62 2.64
C ALA A 697 -2.13 -16.79 3.10
N GLY A 698 -2.06 -15.46 3.08
CA GLY A 698 -3.16 -14.60 3.51
C GLY A 698 -4.37 -14.72 2.57
N SER A 699 -5.56 -14.87 3.15
CA SER A 699 -6.84 -15.09 2.45
C SER A 699 -7.23 -14.03 1.41
N LEU A 700 -6.71 -12.79 1.51
CA LEU A 700 -6.88 -11.74 0.49
C LEU A 700 -5.97 -11.92 -0.74
N GLN A 701 -5.06 -12.90 -0.76
CA GLN A 701 -4.22 -13.24 -1.91
C GLN A 701 -4.79 -14.41 -2.72
N ASP A 702 -5.79 -15.11 -2.18
CA ASP A 702 -6.37 -16.30 -2.78
C ASP A 702 -6.90 -16.07 -4.20
N GLY A 703 -6.76 -17.13 -5.00
CA GLY A 703 -7.30 -17.19 -6.35
C GLY A 703 -6.44 -16.54 -7.44
N GLU A 704 -5.28 -15.98 -7.09
CA GLU A 704 -4.32 -15.46 -8.06
C GLU A 704 -3.04 -16.32 -8.12
N VAL A 705 -3.12 -17.46 -8.82
CA VAL A 705 -2.01 -18.42 -8.97
C VAL A 705 -0.76 -17.80 -9.59
N ASN A 706 -0.92 -16.79 -10.46
CA ASN A 706 0.22 -16.12 -11.07
C ASN A 706 1.00 -15.31 -10.03
N LEU A 707 0.31 -14.65 -9.10
CA LEU A 707 0.93 -13.94 -7.98
C LEU A 707 1.64 -14.90 -7.03
N ALA A 708 1.00 -16.03 -6.70
CA ALA A 708 1.62 -17.06 -5.87
C ALA A 708 2.90 -17.64 -6.53
N GLY A 709 2.94 -17.72 -7.87
CA GLY A 709 4.09 -18.23 -8.62
C GLY A 709 5.36 -17.37 -8.54
N THR A 710 5.30 -16.14 -8.02
CA THR A 710 6.45 -15.27 -7.76
C THR A 710 6.74 -15.08 -6.27
N ALA A 711 6.10 -15.87 -5.39
CA ALA A 711 6.39 -15.81 -3.96
C ALA A 711 7.84 -16.26 -3.71
N HIS A 712 8.58 -15.47 -2.93
CA HIS A 712 9.93 -15.86 -2.55
C HIS A 712 9.87 -17.08 -1.61
N PRO A 713 10.79 -18.05 -1.76
CA PRO A 713 10.84 -19.18 -0.85
C PRO A 713 11.17 -18.69 0.56
N SER A 714 10.53 -19.28 1.57
CA SER A 714 10.94 -19.08 2.96
C SER A 714 12.36 -19.60 3.16
N VAL A 715 13.21 -18.80 3.80
CA VAL A 715 14.54 -19.23 4.24
C VAL A 715 14.35 -20.04 5.51
N VAL A 716 14.62 -21.35 5.47
CA VAL A 716 14.51 -22.29 6.59
C VAL A 716 15.88 -22.56 7.20
#